data_AF-A0A2T3AKQ5-F1
#
_entry.id   AF-A0A2T3AKQ5-F1
#
_cell.length_a   1.000
_cell.length_b   1.000
_cell.length_c   1.000
_cell.angle_alpha   90.00
_cell.angle_beta   90.00
_cell.angle_gamma   90.00
#
_symmetry.space_group_name_H-M   'P 1'
#
loop_
_entity.id
_entity.type
_entity.pdbx_description
1 polymer ?
#
loop_
_entity_poly.entity_id
_entity_poly.type
_entity_poly.pdbx_seq_one_letter_code
_entity_poly.pdbx_strand_id
1 'polypeptide(L)'
;MDLDNNITYCDTTLEECIPELSGLQHVFPTLSVYLGGQDFNRGCLLALKESLALNEANHTIVKTANFMFDPGVNVSSVVWSANHGTVCSSTDGTAPLVSVPLEWCTTHLPGWQAENWAGFLGPLVQFILPCVAFCYNIPREWKLRLNPLARRRNSKSEPGRSTFSKFLCAIQELLNSTIVFVKLSLELAILVLDTFLWMSMCFAMAGPMILSAAYEYRLDWNNLAMLAARCDDIPNVSRARLLLCTVAGNMRLHDDVEGQEEESVELLESQSESTRSESTWSVVMSIADEVERLDKQIKQDRSLNPENDLAQNPSQFAADDRIGPRLKLQTLLDAQPGFGGYIGAPVVFFVGGFGYNIADSYNSRGNEVVAITLAFGMWWMYIPHTAVLSNTLLASNDPSTLQGLVGKRSMIDTPSSLNNFQRTRPNQKRPYFKRTVDWLVRTVTKDAYVSTYKPVALWRRGPNKQRWMLQAIRVIRESDECPQNIIEDMERSLNFQAKDWIFAISLTTFLLSIPYTLAFTTSFLTPKKGLSCRSLTHTVFMATQVMQIIIWSFETHRKISNKSNLTRGNPPQRSQNSGMCWSQVVTRTSDHAVRFLVQLLKVLPSLIKWLSRLVAVFAAIGGTLMQIMGVYQNCYCNVDAWSWTDRNNSQSRVTPIGDGISRSEIQASQNWITMGALASGILSTVTAVGWWHRKKLWRRFTEETEKLPDIRPRCRRSLKQDQSVSDRTTLHSDAETPSLESTRS
;
A
#
# COMPACT_ATOMS: atom_id res chain seq x y z
N MET A 1 48.97 -12.52 -34.94
CA MET A 1 49.93 -12.42 -33.84
C MET A 1 49.47 -13.44 -32.82
N ASP A 2 49.89 -14.68 -33.04
CA ASP A 2 49.64 -15.83 -32.17
C ASP A 2 50.61 -15.73 -30.99
N LEU A 3 50.10 -15.28 -29.85
CA LEU A 3 50.75 -15.37 -28.54
C LEU A 3 50.00 -16.45 -27.74
N ASP A 4 49.93 -17.65 -28.33
CA ASP A 4 49.52 -18.85 -27.63
C ASP A 4 50.75 -19.42 -26.90
N ASN A 5 50.56 -19.71 -25.61
CA ASN A 5 51.51 -20.31 -24.65
C ASN A 5 52.24 -19.31 -23.73
N ASN A 6 51.48 -18.55 -22.93
CA ASN A 6 51.96 -18.10 -21.62
C ASN A 6 52.10 -19.31 -20.68
N ILE A 7 53.18 -20.04 -20.85
CA ILE A 7 53.60 -21.10 -19.94
C ILE A 7 53.98 -20.43 -18.61
N THR A 8 53.22 -20.75 -17.57
CA THR A 8 53.60 -20.39 -16.19
C THR A 8 54.17 -21.66 -15.55
N TYR A 9 55.41 -21.59 -15.08
CA TYR A 9 56.11 -22.72 -14.49
C TYR A 9 55.69 -22.89 -13.02
N CYS A 10 55.38 -24.11 -12.63
CA CYS A 10 55.02 -24.50 -11.26
C CYS A 10 55.92 -25.66 -10.83
N ASP A 11 56.72 -25.47 -9.78
CA ASP A 11 57.85 -26.35 -9.49
C ASP A 11 57.43 -27.77 -9.03
N THR A 12 56.33 -27.94 -8.28
CA THR A 12 55.95 -29.30 -7.81
C THR A 12 54.47 -29.67 -7.89
N THR A 13 53.51 -28.81 -7.50
CA THR A 13 52.08 -29.17 -7.47
C THR A 13 51.16 -28.00 -7.84
N LEU A 14 49.95 -28.30 -8.32
CA LEU A 14 48.94 -27.27 -8.61
C LEU A 14 48.56 -26.47 -7.36
N GLU A 15 48.55 -27.12 -6.20
CA GLU A 15 48.22 -26.51 -4.90
C GLU A 15 49.31 -25.53 -4.43
N GLU A 16 50.57 -25.71 -4.85
CA GLU A 16 51.64 -24.76 -4.58
C GLU A 16 51.46 -23.46 -5.38
N CYS A 17 51.02 -23.58 -6.64
CA CYS A 17 50.75 -22.43 -7.51
C CYS A 17 49.42 -21.73 -7.24
N ILE A 18 48.45 -22.45 -6.69
CA ILE A 18 47.15 -21.91 -6.30
C ILE A 18 46.88 -22.40 -4.87
N PRO A 19 47.42 -21.70 -3.85
CA PRO A 19 47.31 -22.12 -2.45
C PRO A 19 45.88 -22.37 -1.98
N GLU A 20 44.89 -21.68 -2.58
CA GLU A 20 43.45 -21.85 -2.29
C GLU A 20 42.91 -23.24 -2.63
N LEU A 21 43.60 -24.01 -3.48
CA LEU A 21 43.24 -25.38 -3.80
C LEU A 21 43.71 -26.39 -2.76
N SER A 22 44.66 -26.00 -1.90
CA SER A 22 45.21 -26.89 -0.87
C SER A 22 44.13 -27.23 0.16
N GLY A 23 43.96 -28.54 0.43
CA GLY A 23 42.95 -29.01 1.39
C GLY A 23 41.49 -28.90 0.92
N LEU A 24 41.24 -28.55 -0.35
CA LEU A 24 39.89 -28.51 -0.92
C LEU A 24 39.32 -29.94 -1.01
N GLN A 25 38.47 -30.32 -0.04
CA GLN A 25 37.77 -31.59 -0.05
C GLN A 25 36.57 -31.55 -0.98
N HIS A 26 36.30 -32.64 -1.72
CA HIS A 26 35.09 -32.80 -2.54
C HIS A 26 33.81 -32.88 -1.69
N VAL A 27 33.92 -33.17 -0.39
CA VAL A 27 32.77 -33.32 0.49
C VAL A 27 32.34 -31.95 1.02
N PHE A 28 31.19 -31.49 0.58
CA PHE A 28 30.53 -30.31 1.17
C PHE A 28 30.05 -30.66 2.58
N PRO A 29 30.20 -29.74 3.55
CA PRO A 29 29.62 -29.94 4.88
C PRO A 29 28.13 -30.23 4.71
N THR A 30 27.67 -31.28 5.39
CA THR A 30 26.35 -31.92 5.23
C THR A 30 25.19 -31.07 5.78
N LEU A 31 25.17 -29.76 5.53
CA LEU A 31 23.93 -29.00 5.72
C LEU A 31 22.89 -29.54 4.75
N SER A 32 21.65 -29.69 5.22
CA SER A 32 20.58 -30.17 4.34
C SER A 32 20.43 -29.20 3.17
N VAL A 33 20.30 -29.73 1.95
CA VAL A 33 20.10 -28.97 0.70
C VAL A 33 18.97 -27.92 0.81
N TYR A 34 17.99 -28.16 1.70
CA TYR A 34 16.85 -27.28 1.95
C TYR A 34 17.15 -26.05 2.82
N LEU A 35 18.18 -26.11 3.67
CA LEU A 35 18.52 -25.03 4.61
C LEU A 35 19.51 -24.01 4.02
N GLY A 36 19.94 -24.20 2.78
CA GLY A 36 21.05 -23.46 2.21
C GLY A 36 22.39 -23.90 2.80
N GLY A 37 23.44 -23.15 2.52
CA GLY A 37 24.80 -23.44 3.00
C GLY A 37 25.80 -23.77 1.89
N GLN A 38 25.45 -23.45 0.65
CA GLN A 38 26.42 -23.48 -0.44
C GLN A 38 27.38 -22.30 -0.36
N ASP A 39 28.58 -22.55 -0.86
CA ASP A 39 29.60 -21.55 -1.10
C ASP A 39 30.01 -21.65 -2.57
N PHE A 40 29.53 -20.72 -3.40
CA PHE A 40 29.89 -20.69 -4.82
C PHE A 40 31.37 -20.38 -5.02
N ASN A 41 32.05 -19.74 -4.08
CA ASN A 41 33.50 -19.52 -4.18
C ASN A 41 34.24 -20.85 -4.01
N ARG A 42 33.81 -21.69 -3.07
CA ARG A 42 34.30 -23.07 -2.97
C ARG A 42 33.98 -23.89 -4.22
N GLY A 43 32.78 -23.72 -4.78
CA GLY A 43 32.37 -24.35 -6.04
C GLY A 43 33.26 -23.92 -7.23
N CYS A 44 33.63 -22.65 -7.28
CA CYS A 44 34.55 -22.10 -8.29
C CYS A 44 35.94 -22.72 -8.14
N LEU A 45 36.48 -22.81 -6.92
CA LEU A 45 37.76 -23.48 -6.66
C LEU A 45 37.74 -24.96 -7.04
N LEU A 46 36.61 -25.65 -6.82
CA LEU A 46 36.46 -27.04 -7.21
C LEU A 46 36.44 -27.21 -8.73
N ALA A 47 35.69 -26.36 -9.44
CA ALA A 47 35.70 -26.31 -10.89
C ALA A 47 37.11 -25.98 -11.43
N LEU A 48 37.82 -25.07 -10.77
CA LEU A 48 39.19 -24.72 -11.12
C LEU A 48 40.14 -25.93 -10.98
N LYS A 49 40.02 -26.67 -9.88
CA LYS A 49 40.81 -27.89 -9.62
C LYS A 49 40.58 -28.98 -10.67
N GLU A 50 39.33 -29.17 -11.10
CA GLU A 50 38.98 -30.18 -12.11
C GLU A 50 39.35 -29.78 -13.55
N SER A 51 39.43 -28.47 -13.82
CA SER A 51 39.70 -27.93 -15.15
C SER A 51 41.18 -27.70 -15.46
N LEU A 52 42.05 -27.78 -14.46
CA LEU A 52 43.50 -27.62 -14.60
C LEU A 52 44.19 -28.94 -14.29
N ALA A 53 45.10 -29.38 -15.17
CA ALA A 53 46.06 -30.44 -14.86
C ALA A 53 47.49 -29.94 -15.06
N LEU A 54 48.39 -30.46 -14.25
CA LEU A 54 49.82 -30.27 -14.43
C LEU A 54 50.32 -31.27 -15.48
N ASN A 55 50.94 -30.79 -16.54
CA ASN A 55 51.65 -31.64 -17.48
C ASN A 55 53.01 -32.00 -16.88
N GLU A 56 53.14 -33.25 -16.41
CA GLU A 56 54.34 -33.76 -15.72
C GLU A 56 55.62 -33.62 -16.56
N ALA A 57 55.51 -33.64 -17.90
CA ALA A 57 56.69 -33.64 -18.77
C ALA A 57 57.40 -32.27 -18.83
N ASN A 58 56.68 -31.18 -18.58
CA ASN A 58 57.20 -29.83 -18.75
C ASN A 58 56.85 -28.89 -17.57
N HIS A 59 56.21 -29.40 -16.52
CA HIS A 59 55.77 -28.63 -15.35
C HIS A 59 54.87 -27.44 -15.72
N THR A 60 54.09 -27.57 -16.80
CA THR A 60 53.18 -26.53 -17.28
C THR A 60 51.73 -26.87 -16.94
N ILE A 61 50.96 -25.87 -16.53
CA ILE A 61 49.52 -26.06 -16.30
C ILE A 61 48.79 -26.05 -17.64
N VAL A 62 48.06 -27.12 -17.92
CA VAL A 62 47.24 -27.29 -19.13
C VAL A 62 45.76 -27.38 -18.74
N LYS A 63 44.88 -26.80 -19.57
CA LYS A 63 43.44 -26.93 -19.41
C LYS A 63 43.00 -28.34 -19.79
N THR A 64 42.41 -29.09 -18.87
CA THR A 64 41.83 -30.42 -19.13
C THR A 64 40.40 -30.34 -19.67
N ALA A 65 39.66 -29.31 -19.26
CA ALA A 65 38.27 -29.11 -19.62
C ALA A 65 38.07 -27.73 -20.26
N ASN A 66 37.89 -27.69 -21.59
CA ASN A 66 37.62 -26.45 -22.32
C ASN A 66 36.31 -25.76 -21.92
N PHE A 67 35.41 -26.46 -21.22
CA PHE A 67 34.07 -25.99 -20.91
C PHE A 67 33.94 -25.27 -19.55
N MET A 68 35.02 -25.18 -18.76
CA MET A 68 35.00 -24.54 -17.44
C MET A 68 35.54 -23.10 -17.42
N PHE A 69 36.24 -22.69 -18.48
CA PHE A 69 36.76 -21.34 -18.65
C PHE A 69 36.08 -20.65 -19.83
N ASP A 70 35.82 -19.36 -19.69
CA ASP A 70 35.47 -18.53 -20.84
C ASP A 70 36.62 -18.59 -21.87
N PRO A 71 36.37 -18.66 -23.20
CA PRO A 71 37.41 -18.91 -24.20
C PRO A 71 38.56 -17.89 -24.19
N GLY A 72 38.35 -16.72 -23.59
CA GLY A 72 39.37 -15.67 -23.44
C GLY A 72 40.21 -15.72 -22.15
N VAL A 73 39.96 -16.64 -21.22
CA VAL A 73 40.71 -16.71 -19.94
C VAL A 73 42.01 -17.49 -20.12
N ASN A 74 43.16 -16.85 -19.91
CA ASN A 74 44.46 -17.51 -19.99
C ASN A 74 44.84 -18.14 -18.64
N VAL A 75 45.57 -19.26 -18.65
CA VAL A 75 46.04 -19.90 -17.42
C VAL A 75 46.92 -18.94 -16.61
N SER A 76 47.72 -18.11 -17.28
CA SER A 76 48.55 -17.10 -16.62
C SER A 76 47.73 -16.06 -15.84
N SER A 77 46.53 -15.69 -16.29
CA SER A 77 45.68 -14.75 -15.52
C SER A 77 45.08 -15.41 -14.28
N VAL A 78 44.81 -16.73 -14.35
CA VAL A 78 44.37 -17.50 -13.18
C VAL A 78 45.48 -17.54 -12.13
N VAL A 79 46.70 -17.91 -12.52
CA VAL A 79 47.86 -17.98 -11.61
C VAL A 79 48.22 -16.60 -11.06
N TRP A 80 48.16 -15.57 -11.91
CA TRP A 80 48.40 -14.20 -11.45
C TRP A 80 47.37 -13.77 -10.40
N SER A 81 46.10 -14.09 -10.59
CA SER A 81 45.03 -13.78 -9.64
C SER A 81 45.22 -14.53 -8.33
N ALA A 82 45.62 -15.81 -8.39
CA ALA A 82 45.94 -16.62 -7.21
C ALA A 82 47.08 -16.02 -6.37
N ASN A 83 48.07 -15.42 -7.03
CA ASN A 83 49.24 -14.83 -6.35
C ASN A 83 48.97 -13.44 -5.77
N HIS A 84 47.94 -12.72 -6.23
CA HIS A 84 47.67 -11.32 -5.86
C HIS A 84 46.32 -11.12 -5.17
N GLY A 85 45.60 -12.19 -4.86
CA GLY A 85 44.27 -12.13 -4.26
C GLY A 85 43.63 -13.51 -4.22
N THR A 86 42.30 -13.55 -4.26
CA THR A 86 41.57 -14.82 -4.39
C THR A 86 41.16 -15.06 -5.84
N VAL A 87 41.20 -16.32 -6.28
CA VAL A 87 40.88 -16.67 -7.68
C VAL A 87 39.38 -16.56 -7.94
N CYS A 88 38.57 -16.76 -6.91
CA CYS A 88 37.11 -16.87 -7.03
C CYS A 88 36.33 -15.75 -6.36
N SER A 89 36.95 -14.87 -5.56
CA SER A 89 36.30 -13.77 -4.85
C SER A 89 37.13 -12.48 -4.94
N SER A 90 37.10 -11.83 -6.10
CA SER A 90 37.81 -10.56 -6.29
C SER A 90 36.84 -9.40 -6.31
N THR A 91 36.99 -8.48 -5.34
CA THR A 91 36.32 -7.18 -5.35
C THR A 91 36.80 -6.28 -6.48
N ASP A 92 37.98 -6.55 -7.02
CA ASP A 92 38.70 -5.66 -7.93
C ASP A 92 38.51 -6.09 -9.40
N GLY A 93 37.72 -7.13 -9.65
CA GLY A 93 37.46 -7.67 -10.98
C GLY A 93 38.66 -8.36 -11.62
N THR A 94 39.66 -8.71 -10.81
CA THR A 94 40.84 -9.45 -11.25
C THR A 94 40.58 -10.95 -11.37
N ALA A 95 39.57 -11.47 -10.67
CA ALA A 95 39.24 -12.89 -10.70
C ALA A 95 38.76 -13.33 -12.10
N PRO A 96 39.29 -14.43 -12.65
CA PRO A 96 38.83 -15.00 -13.91
C PRO A 96 37.38 -15.48 -13.81
N LEU A 97 36.60 -15.29 -14.87
CA LEU A 97 35.25 -15.84 -14.96
C LEU A 97 35.32 -17.36 -15.19
N VAL A 98 34.99 -18.12 -14.15
CA VAL A 98 34.80 -19.57 -14.24
C VAL A 98 33.34 -19.83 -14.56
N SER A 99 33.05 -20.64 -15.58
CA SER A 99 31.68 -20.95 -15.96
C SER A 99 31.54 -22.44 -16.20
N VAL A 100 30.58 -23.10 -15.55
CA VAL A 100 30.41 -24.56 -15.63
C VAL A 100 29.06 -24.96 -16.25
N PRO A 101 28.93 -26.18 -16.81
CA PRO A 101 27.65 -26.71 -17.25
C PRO A 101 26.63 -26.80 -16.11
N LEU A 102 25.36 -26.52 -16.39
CA LEU A 102 24.27 -26.59 -15.38
C LEU A 102 24.19 -27.97 -14.69
N GLU A 103 24.45 -29.05 -15.43
CA GLU A 103 24.49 -30.41 -14.88
C GLU A 103 25.61 -30.58 -13.87
N TRP A 104 26.81 -30.04 -14.16
CA TRP A 104 27.92 -30.02 -13.21
C TRP A 104 27.55 -29.20 -11.97
N CYS A 105 26.97 -28.00 -12.17
CA CYS A 105 26.58 -27.12 -11.07
C CYS A 105 25.55 -27.80 -10.15
N THR A 106 24.50 -28.40 -10.70
CA THR A 106 23.44 -29.02 -9.86
C THR A 106 23.88 -30.32 -9.18
N THR A 107 24.87 -31.03 -9.75
CA THR A 107 25.41 -32.27 -9.17
C THR A 107 26.44 -31.98 -8.08
N HIS A 108 27.34 -31.03 -8.28
CA HIS A 108 28.40 -30.69 -7.33
C HIS A 108 27.94 -29.67 -6.30
N LEU A 109 27.00 -28.79 -6.68
CA LEU A 109 26.44 -27.74 -5.84
C LEU A 109 24.90 -27.88 -5.80
N PRO A 110 24.34 -28.85 -5.06
CA PRO A 110 22.90 -28.92 -4.82
C PRO A 110 22.45 -27.94 -3.72
N GLY A 111 21.49 -27.04 -4.01
CA GLY A 111 20.97 -26.06 -3.03
C GLY A 111 21.08 -24.59 -3.48
N TRP A 112 21.25 -23.69 -2.51
CA TRP A 112 21.45 -22.24 -2.70
C TRP A 112 22.45 -21.67 -1.70
N GLN A 113 23.08 -20.54 -2.04
CA GLN A 113 24.01 -19.82 -1.17
C GLN A 113 23.26 -18.90 -0.23
N ALA A 114 23.50 -19.09 1.07
CA ALA A 114 22.90 -18.21 2.07
C ALA A 114 23.60 -16.87 2.09
N GLU A 115 22.80 -15.80 2.01
CA GLU A 115 23.35 -14.46 2.18
C GLU A 115 23.94 -14.31 3.58
N ASN A 116 25.13 -13.72 3.65
CA ASN A 116 25.68 -13.26 4.91
C ASN A 116 24.73 -12.24 5.55
N TRP A 117 24.65 -12.20 6.88
CA TRP A 117 23.79 -11.26 7.62
C TRP A 117 23.93 -9.80 7.17
N ALA A 118 25.11 -9.40 6.70
CA ALA A 118 25.36 -8.07 6.14
C ALA A 118 24.60 -7.82 4.83
N GLY A 119 24.52 -8.83 3.94
CA GLY A 119 23.76 -8.78 2.69
C GLY A 119 22.26 -8.61 2.94
N PHE A 120 21.74 -9.32 3.95
CA PHE A 120 20.35 -9.19 4.40
C PHE A 120 19.99 -7.79 4.93
N LEU A 121 20.89 -7.19 5.70
CA LEU A 121 20.60 -5.94 6.41
C LEU A 121 20.43 -4.75 5.46
N GLY A 122 21.15 -4.74 4.33
CA GLY A 122 21.09 -3.67 3.33
C GLY A 122 19.67 -3.42 2.80
N PRO A 123 19.07 -4.38 2.07
CA PRO A 123 17.71 -4.24 1.52
C PRO A 123 16.65 -3.98 2.60
N LEU A 124 16.80 -4.58 3.78
CA LEU A 124 15.87 -4.41 4.89
C LEU A 124 15.83 -2.96 5.39
N VAL A 125 16.99 -2.37 5.66
CA VAL A 125 17.09 -0.99 6.17
C VAL A 125 16.79 0.03 5.08
N GLN A 126 17.26 -0.21 3.86
CA GLN A 126 17.18 0.77 2.77
C GLN A 126 15.80 0.84 2.11
N PHE A 127 15.09 -0.28 1.97
CA PHE A 127 13.83 -0.33 1.21
C PHE A 127 12.63 -0.80 2.03
N ILE A 128 12.77 -1.87 2.82
CA ILE A 128 11.64 -2.43 3.58
C ILE A 128 11.22 -1.49 4.72
N LEU A 129 12.17 -0.99 5.51
CA LEU A 129 11.86 -0.13 6.65
C LEU A 129 11.14 1.18 6.24
N PRO A 130 11.57 1.93 5.20
CA PRO A 130 10.79 3.07 4.74
C PRO A 130 9.42 2.67 4.15
N CYS A 131 9.30 1.48 3.54
CA CYS A 131 8.01 0.95 3.08
C CYS A 131 7.03 0.68 4.22
N VAL A 132 7.51 0.24 5.39
CA VAL A 132 6.68 0.14 6.60
C VAL A 132 6.10 1.51 6.98
N ALA A 133 6.92 2.57 6.94
CA ALA A 133 6.45 3.93 7.20
C ALA A 133 5.37 4.37 6.18
N PHE A 134 5.56 4.08 4.88
CA PHE A 134 4.54 4.34 3.87
C PHE A 134 3.24 3.55 4.10
N CYS A 135 3.33 2.28 4.50
CA CYS A 135 2.17 1.44 4.76
C CYS A 135 1.27 1.97 5.88
N TYR A 136 1.84 2.63 6.90
CA TYR A 136 1.04 3.28 7.94
C TYR A 136 0.23 4.48 7.43
N ASN A 137 0.63 5.06 6.30
CA ASN A 137 -0.10 6.16 5.66
C ASN A 137 -1.21 5.69 4.71
N ILE A 138 -1.29 4.39 4.44
CA ILE A 138 -2.34 3.79 3.63
C ILE A 138 -3.50 3.40 4.57
N PRO A 139 -4.74 3.88 4.33
CA PRO A 139 -5.85 3.64 5.23
C PRO A 139 -6.19 2.15 5.30
N ARG A 140 -6.28 1.63 6.53
CA ARG A 140 -6.65 0.25 6.85
C ARG A 140 -7.98 0.19 7.61
N GLU A 141 -8.79 -0.83 7.32
CA GLU A 141 -10.09 -1.03 7.98
C GLU A 141 -9.93 -1.79 9.31
N TRP A 142 -8.95 -2.68 9.39
CA TRP A 142 -8.76 -3.62 10.49
C TRP A 142 -7.34 -3.62 11.02
N LYS A 143 -7.18 -4.12 12.25
CA LYS A 143 -5.91 -4.42 12.91
C LYS A 143 -6.03 -5.74 13.66
N LEU A 144 -4.96 -6.51 13.72
CA LEU A 144 -4.90 -7.66 14.62
C LEU A 144 -4.95 -7.18 16.07
N ARG A 145 -5.71 -7.89 16.90
CA ARG A 145 -5.69 -7.68 18.35
C ARG A 145 -5.95 -9.00 19.03
N LEU A 146 -5.10 -9.37 19.97
CA LEU A 146 -5.50 -10.42 20.91
C LEU A 146 -6.65 -9.87 21.74
N ASN A 147 -7.80 -10.52 21.66
CA ASN A 147 -8.74 -10.43 22.75
C ASN A 147 -8.04 -11.09 23.94
N PRO A 148 -7.64 -10.33 24.99
CA PRO A 148 -7.07 -10.97 26.15
C PRO A 148 -8.18 -11.81 26.76
N LEU A 149 -8.09 -13.13 26.55
CA LEU A 149 -8.98 -14.13 27.13
C LEU A 149 -9.07 -14.00 28.67
N ALA A 150 -8.15 -13.23 29.27
CA ALA A 150 -8.05 -12.96 30.69
C ALA A 150 -8.95 -11.81 31.23
N ARG A 151 -9.62 -10.98 30.41
CA ARG A 151 -10.47 -9.88 30.95
C ARG A 151 -11.91 -10.31 31.24
N ARG A 152 -12.07 -11.49 31.85
CA ARG A 152 -13.32 -11.95 32.44
C ARG A 152 -13.11 -12.27 33.92
N ARG A 153 -12.48 -11.36 34.65
CA ARG A 153 -12.41 -11.45 36.13
C ARG A 153 -13.42 -10.48 36.71
N ASN A 154 -14.51 -11.06 37.18
CA ASN A 154 -15.62 -10.43 37.86
C ASN A 154 -15.13 -9.51 38.98
N SER A 155 -15.30 -8.21 38.80
CA SER A 155 -15.26 -7.21 39.87
C SER A 155 -16.53 -7.35 40.71
N LYS A 156 -16.56 -8.37 41.57
CA LYS A 156 -17.35 -8.35 42.81
C LYS A 156 -16.38 -8.71 43.93
N SER A 157 -15.74 -7.66 44.46
CA SER A 157 -14.86 -7.68 45.62
C SER A 157 -15.68 -7.94 46.88
N GLU A 158 -15.50 -9.11 47.50
CA GLU A 158 -15.89 -9.32 48.90
C GLU A 158 -14.75 -8.84 49.83
N PRO A 159 -15.03 -8.02 50.85
CA PRO A 159 -14.04 -7.51 51.78
C PRO A 159 -13.90 -8.46 52.97
N GLY A 160 -12.81 -9.21 53.05
CA GLY A 160 -12.43 -9.91 54.27
C GLY A 160 -11.66 -11.19 54.05
N ARG A 161 -10.35 -11.12 53.74
CA ARG A 161 -9.51 -12.31 53.89
C ARG A 161 -8.05 -12.03 54.26
N SER A 162 -7.59 -12.93 55.13
CA SER A 162 -6.38 -13.03 55.95
C SER A 162 -5.03 -12.63 55.34
N THR A 163 -4.06 -12.45 56.22
CA THR A 163 -2.62 -12.18 56.00
C THR A 163 -1.93 -13.07 54.95
N PHE A 164 -2.42 -14.29 54.71
CA PHE A 164 -1.96 -15.17 53.60
C PHE A 164 -2.21 -14.56 52.20
N SER A 165 -3.22 -13.69 52.07
CA SER A 165 -3.50 -12.91 50.85
C SER A 165 -2.38 -11.92 50.52
N LYS A 166 -1.67 -11.39 51.52
CA LYS A 166 -0.57 -10.43 51.28
C LYS A 166 0.66 -11.14 50.69
N PHE A 167 0.95 -12.37 51.14
CA PHE A 167 2.03 -13.20 50.58
C PHE A 167 1.70 -13.66 49.15
N LEU A 168 0.46 -14.08 48.90
CA LEU A 168 0.00 -14.38 47.54
C LEU A 168 0.01 -13.15 46.63
N CYS A 169 -0.25 -11.94 47.14
CA CYS A 169 -0.07 -10.69 46.37
C CYS A 169 1.38 -10.44 45.95
N ALA A 170 2.37 -10.71 46.80
CA ALA A 170 3.79 -10.53 46.45
C ALA A 170 4.26 -11.54 45.39
N ILE A 171 3.87 -12.81 45.50
CA ILE A 171 4.14 -13.82 44.46
C ILE A 171 3.37 -13.50 43.18
N GLN A 172 2.13 -12.99 43.30
CA GLN A 172 1.33 -12.51 42.17
C GLN A 172 1.99 -11.30 41.50
N GLU A 173 2.64 -10.37 42.20
CA GLU A 173 3.36 -9.24 41.58
C GLU A 173 4.61 -9.69 40.81
N LEU A 174 5.37 -10.66 41.33
CA LEU A 174 6.53 -11.25 40.64
C LEU A 174 6.12 -12.07 39.41
N LEU A 175 5.09 -12.92 39.53
CA LEU A 175 4.50 -13.63 38.39
C LEU A 175 3.84 -12.66 37.41
N ASN A 176 3.22 -11.57 37.89
CA ASN A 176 2.68 -10.53 37.02
C ASN A 176 3.80 -9.85 36.23
N SER A 177 5.01 -9.70 36.77
CA SER A 177 6.15 -9.12 36.03
C SER A 177 6.60 -9.99 34.85
N THR A 178 6.78 -11.30 35.05
CA THR A 178 7.12 -12.22 33.94
C THR A 178 5.95 -12.35 32.94
N ILE A 179 4.70 -12.35 33.42
CA ILE A 179 3.51 -12.28 32.57
C ILE A 179 3.47 -10.97 31.77
N VAL A 180 3.94 -9.85 32.32
CA VAL A 180 4.02 -8.56 31.60
C VAL A 180 5.04 -8.65 30.47
N PHE A 181 6.23 -9.23 30.67
CA PHE A 181 7.21 -9.40 29.60
C PHE A 181 6.69 -10.34 28.50
N VAL A 182 6.12 -11.50 28.86
CA VAL A 182 5.54 -12.43 27.88
C VAL A 182 4.39 -11.76 27.12
N LYS A 183 3.53 -11.02 27.82
CA LYS A 183 2.42 -10.28 27.20
C LYS A 183 2.93 -9.17 26.29
N LEU A 184 3.94 -8.41 26.70
CA LEU A 184 4.55 -7.35 25.89
C LEU A 184 5.19 -7.95 24.63
N SER A 185 5.97 -9.02 24.76
CA SER A 185 6.57 -9.74 23.64
C SER A 185 5.51 -10.29 22.69
N LEU A 186 4.40 -10.81 23.22
CA LEU A 186 3.30 -11.32 22.42
C LEU A 186 2.55 -10.20 21.68
N GLU A 187 2.25 -9.08 22.34
CA GLU A 187 1.63 -7.91 21.69
C GLU A 187 2.57 -7.30 20.64
N LEU A 188 3.88 -7.24 20.91
CA LEU A 188 4.89 -6.81 19.94
C LEU A 188 4.96 -7.76 18.74
N ALA A 189 5.00 -9.08 18.97
CA ALA A 189 5.00 -10.07 17.89
C ALA A 189 3.75 -9.94 17.01
N ILE A 190 2.61 -9.62 17.61
CA ILE A 190 1.36 -9.42 16.87
C ILE A 190 1.34 -8.09 16.15
N LEU A 191 1.90 -7.03 16.70
CA LEU A 191 2.10 -5.76 15.99
C LEU A 191 3.01 -5.95 14.77
N VAL A 192 4.10 -6.70 14.91
CA VAL A 192 5.02 -7.04 13.81
C VAL A 192 4.29 -7.87 12.75
N LEU A 193 3.54 -8.91 13.16
CA LEU A 193 2.76 -9.74 12.25
C LEU A 193 1.66 -8.93 11.53
N ASP A 194 0.94 -8.07 12.23
CA ASP A 194 -0.09 -7.17 11.68
C ASP A 194 0.52 -6.24 10.63
N THR A 195 1.69 -5.67 10.94
CA THR A 195 2.42 -4.78 10.04
C THR A 195 2.89 -5.55 8.80
N PHE A 196 3.40 -6.76 8.97
CA PHE A 196 3.84 -7.61 7.86
C PHE A 196 2.68 -8.03 6.95
N LEU A 197 1.54 -8.45 7.53
CA LEU A 197 0.34 -8.79 6.78
C LEU A 197 -0.24 -7.58 6.04
N TRP A 198 -0.24 -6.40 6.67
CA TRP A 198 -0.69 -5.18 6.03
C TRP A 198 0.23 -4.74 4.89
N MET A 199 1.55 -4.78 5.11
CA MET A 199 2.55 -4.50 4.08
C MET A 199 2.42 -5.46 2.89
N SER A 200 2.23 -6.75 3.15
CA SER A 200 1.94 -7.74 2.12
C SER A 200 0.67 -7.39 1.34
N MET A 201 -0.40 -6.97 2.02
CA MET A 201 -1.65 -6.58 1.38
C MET A 201 -1.46 -5.33 0.51
N CYS A 202 -0.74 -4.33 0.99
CA CYS A 202 -0.39 -3.13 0.22
C CYS A 202 0.39 -3.48 -1.05
N PHE A 203 1.36 -4.38 -0.94
CA PHE A 203 2.18 -4.79 -2.07
C PHE A 203 1.38 -5.64 -3.08
N ALA A 204 0.67 -6.67 -2.60
CA ALA A 204 -0.09 -7.59 -3.44
C ALA A 204 -1.31 -6.96 -4.13
N MET A 205 -1.87 -5.88 -3.57
CA MET A 205 -3.04 -5.15 -4.08
C MET A 205 -2.70 -3.74 -4.59
N ALA A 206 -1.43 -3.46 -4.89
CA ALA A 206 -0.99 -2.14 -5.33
C ALA A 206 -1.77 -1.65 -6.56
N GLY A 207 -2.01 -2.50 -7.57
CA GLY A 207 -2.75 -2.13 -8.78
C GLY A 207 -4.18 -1.65 -8.51
N PRO A 208 -5.05 -2.47 -7.88
CA PRO A 208 -6.39 -2.03 -7.49
C PRO A 208 -6.42 -0.82 -6.55
N MET A 209 -5.44 -0.69 -5.65
CA MET A 209 -5.33 0.47 -4.75
C MET A 209 -5.02 1.76 -5.53
N ILE A 210 -4.01 1.73 -6.40
CA ILE A 210 -3.62 2.86 -7.26
C ILE A 210 -4.77 3.25 -8.19
N LEU A 211 -5.45 2.27 -8.79
CA LEU A 211 -6.57 2.53 -9.70
C LEU A 211 -7.77 3.16 -9.00
N SER A 212 -8.14 2.66 -7.82
CA SER A 212 -9.20 3.25 -7.00
C SER A 212 -8.85 4.66 -6.52
N ALA A 213 -7.57 4.91 -6.17
CA ALA A 213 -7.10 6.24 -5.81
C ALA A 213 -7.14 7.21 -7.02
N ALA A 214 -6.70 6.77 -8.20
CA ALA A 214 -6.77 7.56 -9.43
C ALA A 214 -8.24 7.89 -9.82
N TYR A 215 -9.14 6.92 -9.64
CA TYR A 215 -10.57 7.09 -9.81
C TYR A 215 -11.14 8.14 -8.85
N GLU A 216 -10.80 8.05 -7.56
CA GLU A 216 -11.22 9.03 -6.56
C GLU A 216 -10.67 10.43 -6.83
N TYR A 217 -9.39 10.52 -7.17
CA TYR A 217 -8.74 11.78 -7.53
C TYR A 217 -9.50 12.49 -8.66
N ARG A 218 -9.93 11.72 -9.67
CA ARG A 218 -10.67 12.27 -10.81
C ARG A 218 -12.07 12.74 -10.40
N LEU A 219 -12.75 12.01 -9.51
CA LEU A 219 -14.03 12.44 -8.94
C LEU A 219 -13.91 13.75 -8.16
N ASP A 220 -12.89 13.88 -7.31
CA ASP A 220 -12.65 15.10 -6.53
C ASP A 220 -12.41 16.30 -7.44
N TRP A 221 -11.62 16.10 -8.48
CA TRP A 221 -11.37 17.13 -9.47
C TRP A 221 -12.65 17.55 -10.20
N ASN A 222 -13.45 16.59 -10.67
CA ASN A 222 -14.69 16.88 -11.39
C ASN A 222 -15.71 17.60 -10.50
N ASN A 223 -15.88 17.14 -9.25
CA ASN A 223 -16.80 17.78 -8.30
C ASN A 223 -16.39 19.23 -8.01
N LEU A 224 -15.11 19.48 -7.70
CA LEU A 224 -14.63 20.84 -7.44
C LEU A 224 -14.66 21.73 -8.69
N ALA A 225 -14.35 21.19 -9.87
CA ALA A 225 -14.42 21.94 -11.13
C ALA A 225 -15.87 22.34 -11.45
N MET A 226 -16.83 21.46 -11.19
CA MET A 226 -18.25 21.74 -11.34
C MET A 226 -18.73 22.82 -10.37
N LEU A 227 -18.36 22.72 -9.08
CA LEU A 227 -18.70 23.74 -8.08
C LEU A 227 -18.12 25.12 -8.43
N ALA A 228 -16.86 25.14 -8.91
CA ALA A 228 -16.20 26.37 -9.33
C ALA A 228 -16.85 27.00 -10.58
N ALA A 229 -17.28 26.18 -11.54
CA ALA A 229 -17.91 26.66 -12.78
C ALA A 229 -19.32 27.24 -12.57
N ARG A 230 -20.02 26.85 -11.49
CA ARG A 230 -21.39 27.27 -11.18
C ARG A 230 -21.46 27.95 -9.83
N CYS A 231 -20.75 29.08 -9.72
CA CYS A 231 -20.60 29.79 -8.45
C CYS A 231 -21.93 30.30 -7.89
N ASP A 232 -22.87 30.72 -8.75
CA ASP A 232 -24.10 31.38 -8.31
C ASP A 232 -25.35 30.50 -8.43
N ASP A 233 -25.31 29.46 -9.27
CA ASP A 233 -26.50 28.64 -9.55
C ASP A 233 -26.74 27.53 -8.51
N ILE A 234 -25.73 27.16 -7.73
CA ILE A 234 -25.81 26.06 -6.75
C ILE A 234 -26.05 26.65 -5.36
N PRO A 235 -27.18 26.32 -4.69
CA PRO A 235 -27.46 26.73 -3.33
C PRO A 235 -26.33 26.34 -2.37
N ASN A 236 -26.07 27.18 -1.36
CA ASN A 236 -25.01 26.96 -0.37
C ASN A 236 -25.14 25.62 0.37
N VAL A 237 -26.39 25.18 0.63
CA VAL A 237 -26.68 23.89 1.26
C VAL A 237 -26.20 22.74 0.38
N SER A 238 -26.65 22.71 -0.87
CA SER A 238 -26.22 21.75 -1.89
C SER A 238 -24.69 21.75 -2.09
N ARG A 239 -24.05 22.92 -2.11
CA ARG A 239 -22.59 23.06 -2.16
C ARG A 239 -21.91 22.43 -0.94
N ALA A 240 -22.40 22.71 0.27
CA ALA A 240 -21.86 22.13 1.50
C ALA A 240 -22.01 20.60 1.53
N ARG A 241 -23.14 20.05 1.06
CA ARG A 241 -23.35 18.58 0.93
C ARG A 241 -22.29 17.95 0.03
N LEU A 242 -22.03 18.54 -1.13
CA LEU A 242 -21.05 18.05 -2.09
C LEU A 242 -19.61 18.17 -1.58
N LEU A 243 -19.25 19.28 -0.93
CA LEU A 243 -17.93 19.46 -0.30
C LEU A 243 -17.72 18.46 0.84
N LEU A 244 -18.74 18.21 1.66
CA LEU A 244 -18.70 17.19 2.70
C LEU A 244 -18.49 15.79 2.11
N CYS A 245 -19.20 15.44 1.03
CA CYS A 245 -18.99 14.17 0.33
C CYS A 245 -17.59 14.04 -0.27
N THR A 246 -16.98 15.14 -0.73
CA THR A 246 -15.58 15.15 -1.18
C THR A 246 -14.59 14.84 -0.05
N VAL A 247 -14.83 15.29 1.18
CA VAL A 247 -13.89 15.04 2.29
C VAL A 247 -14.21 13.77 3.08
N ALA A 248 -15.48 13.38 3.20
CA ALA A 248 -15.93 12.26 4.01
C ALA A 248 -16.37 11.02 3.21
N GLY A 249 -16.49 11.11 1.88
CA GLY A 249 -17.03 10.03 1.05
C GLY A 249 -16.15 8.76 0.96
N ASN A 250 -14.99 8.77 1.62
CA ASN A 250 -14.16 7.58 1.84
C ASN A 250 -14.51 6.82 3.12
N MET A 251 -15.51 7.27 3.88
CA MET A 251 -15.97 6.60 5.10
C MET A 251 -17.23 5.78 4.82
N ARG A 252 -17.46 4.79 5.68
CA ARG A 252 -18.67 3.98 5.77
C ARG A 252 -19.26 4.11 7.16
N LEU A 253 -20.57 3.99 7.25
CA LEU A 253 -21.28 3.89 8.52
C LEU A 253 -21.25 2.44 9.00
N HIS A 254 -21.17 2.25 10.32
CA HIS A 254 -21.06 0.93 10.93
C HIS A 254 -22.19 -0.03 10.57
N ASP A 255 -23.37 0.50 10.25
CA ASP A 255 -24.60 -0.25 9.98
C ASP A 255 -24.71 -0.77 8.52
N ASP A 256 -23.86 -0.28 7.61
CA ASP A 256 -23.75 -0.79 6.23
C ASP A 256 -22.94 -2.10 6.23
N VAL A 257 -23.46 -3.14 6.89
CA VAL A 257 -22.83 -4.47 6.88
C VAL A 257 -23.01 -5.07 5.48
N GLU A 258 -22.04 -4.77 4.61
CA GLU A 258 -21.83 -5.16 3.20
C GLU A 258 -21.86 -6.69 2.92
N GLY A 259 -22.22 -7.51 3.91
CA GLY A 259 -22.20 -8.96 3.83
C GLY A 259 -23.53 -9.62 3.49
N GLN A 260 -24.60 -8.88 3.19
CA GLN A 260 -25.94 -9.46 2.97
C GLN A 260 -26.68 -8.95 1.72
N GLU A 261 -26.16 -7.94 1.02
CA GLU A 261 -26.82 -7.35 -0.14
C GLU A 261 -26.55 -8.07 -1.47
N GLU A 262 -25.38 -8.69 -1.69
CA GLU A 262 -25.03 -9.22 -3.02
C GLU A 262 -25.79 -10.51 -3.45
N GLU A 263 -26.55 -11.16 -2.55
CA GLU A 263 -27.21 -12.44 -2.86
C GLU A 263 -28.69 -12.55 -2.41
N SER A 264 -29.19 -11.66 -1.55
CA SER A 264 -30.56 -11.75 -0.99
C SER A 264 -31.52 -10.66 -1.44
N VAL A 265 -31.04 -9.70 -2.24
CA VAL A 265 -31.71 -8.41 -2.44
C VAL A 265 -32.81 -8.44 -3.50
N GLU A 266 -32.82 -9.39 -4.43
CA GLU A 266 -33.82 -9.39 -5.51
C GLU A 266 -35.26 -9.74 -5.06
N LEU A 267 -35.50 -10.10 -3.79
CA LEU A 267 -36.83 -10.53 -3.31
C LEU A 267 -37.36 -9.84 -2.03
N LEU A 268 -36.58 -8.99 -1.35
CA LEU A 268 -37.00 -8.32 -0.10
C LEU A 268 -36.78 -6.78 -0.09
N GLU A 269 -36.30 -6.19 -1.20
CA GLU A 269 -35.90 -4.77 -1.29
C GLU A 269 -37.06 -3.75 -1.33
N SER A 270 -38.33 -4.19 -1.42
CA SER A 270 -39.42 -3.23 -1.69
C SER A 270 -40.02 -2.54 -0.46
N GLN A 271 -39.72 -2.92 0.79
CA GLN A 271 -40.45 -2.36 1.95
C GLN A 271 -39.68 -2.00 3.23
N SER A 272 -38.45 -2.49 3.50
CA SER A 272 -37.81 -2.24 4.81
C SER A 272 -36.48 -1.47 4.79
N GLU A 273 -35.93 -1.18 3.61
CA GLU A 273 -34.60 -0.57 3.49
C GLU A 273 -34.61 0.96 3.47
N SER A 274 -35.74 1.61 3.11
CA SER A 274 -35.80 3.07 3.03
C SER A 274 -35.66 3.73 4.41
N THR A 275 -36.32 3.21 5.44
CA THR A 275 -36.39 3.90 6.74
C THR A 275 -35.10 3.85 7.57
N ARG A 276 -34.24 2.82 7.39
CA ARG A 276 -33.04 2.66 8.23
C ARG A 276 -31.82 3.41 7.72
N SER A 277 -31.54 3.34 6.41
CA SER A 277 -30.41 4.05 5.79
C SER A 277 -30.60 5.58 5.85
N GLU A 278 -31.84 6.04 5.72
CA GLU A 278 -32.24 7.44 5.77
C GLU A 278 -31.94 8.11 7.13
N SER A 279 -32.08 7.37 8.24
CA SER A 279 -31.76 7.85 9.59
C SER A 279 -30.27 8.13 9.82
N THR A 280 -29.39 7.53 9.02
CA THR A 280 -27.94 7.60 9.22
C THR A 280 -27.31 8.64 8.28
N TRP A 281 -27.80 8.69 7.04
CA TRP A 281 -27.47 9.75 6.10
C TRP A 281 -27.90 11.13 6.58
N SER A 282 -29.07 11.23 7.21
CA SER A 282 -29.54 12.49 7.82
C SER A 282 -28.60 13.01 8.92
N VAL A 283 -27.95 12.14 9.69
CA VAL A 283 -26.94 12.57 10.68
C VAL A 283 -25.74 13.20 9.99
N VAL A 284 -25.24 12.60 8.90
CA VAL A 284 -24.08 13.15 8.17
C VAL A 284 -24.44 14.43 7.44
N MET A 285 -25.65 14.48 6.88
CA MET A 285 -26.18 15.67 6.20
C MET A 285 -26.63 16.76 7.17
N SER A 286 -26.61 16.53 8.48
CA SER A 286 -26.96 17.55 9.47
C SER A 286 -26.08 18.80 9.42
N ILE A 287 -24.84 18.71 8.92
CA ILE A 287 -24.00 19.89 8.62
C ILE A 287 -24.64 20.75 7.54
N ALA A 288 -25.21 20.14 6.50
CA ALA A 288 -25.92 20.87 5.46
C ALA A 288 -27.25 21.43 5.96
N ASP A 289 -27.98 20.70 6.79
CA ASP A 289 -29.21 21.21 7.41
C ASP A 289 -28.92 22.40 8.34
N GLU A 290 -27.73 22.43 8.96
CA GLU A 290 -27.25 23.59 9.71
C GLU A 290 -27.00 24.79 8.80
N VAL A 291 -26.40 24.60 7.62
CA VAL A 291 -26.27 25.65 6.59
C VAL A 291 -27.66 26.18 6.20
N GLU A 292 -28.64 25.30 6.02
CA GLU A 292 -29.99 25.67 5.63
C GLU A 292 -30.68 26.52 6.70
N ARG A 293 -30.57 26.13 7.98
CA ARG A 293 -31.11 26.91 9.10
C ARG A 293 -30.50 28.31 9.16
N LEU A 294 -29.19 28.42 8.91
CA LEU A 294 -28.50 29.70 8.94
C LEU A 294 -28.87 30.58 7.75
N ASP A 295 -29.02 30.00 6.56
CA ASP A 295 -29.48 30.75 5.39
C ASP A 295 -30.89 31.31 5.61
N LYS A 296 -31.80 30.51 6.20
CA LYS A 296 -33.13 30.97 6.60
C LYS A 296 -33.06 32.09 7.63
N GLN A 297 -32.20 31.95 8.65
CA GLN A 297 -32.02 32.98 9.69
C GLN A 297 -31.47 34.29 9.10
N ILE A 298 -30.46 34.24 8.22
CA ILE A 298 -29.89 35.42 7.56
C ILE A 298 -30.93 36.12 6.66
N LYS A 299 -31.76 35.36 5.95
CA LYS A 299 -32.85 35.91 5.13
C LYS A 299 -33.91 36.58 6.00
N GLN A 300 -34.26 35.97 7.13
CA GLN A 300 -35.18 36.55 8.10
C GLN A 300 -34.62 37.84 8.71
N ASP A 301 -33.36 37.84 9.14
CA ASP A 301 -32.67 39.01 9.70
C ASP A 301 -32.55 40.16 8.69
N ARG A 302 -32.41 39.87 7.39
CA ARG A 302 -32.42 40.90 6.34
C ARG A 302 -33.80 41.50 6.08
N SER A 303 -34.87 40.76 6.35
CA SER A 303 -36.25 41.24 6.20
C SER A 303 -36.75 42.04 7.41
N LEU A 304 -36.17 41.82 8.58
CA LEU A 304 -36.49 42.56 9.80
C LEU A 304 -35.73 43.89 9.81
N ASN A 305 -36.48 44.99 9.96
CA ASN A 305 -35.93 46.34 9.97
C ASN A 305 -35.06 46.50 11.24
N PRO A 306 -33.74 46.72 11.13
CA PRO A 306 -32.80 46.59 12.25
C PRO A 306 -32.96 47.64 13.36
N GLU A 307 -33.84 48.61 13.20
CA GLU A 307 -34.01 49.72 14.16
C GLU A 307 -34.91 49.42 15.38
N ASN A 308 -35.82 48.44 15.33
CA ASN A 308 -36.81 48.27 16.42
C ASN A 308 -36.53 47.14 17.43
N ASP A 309 -35.73 46.11 17.09
CA ASP A 309 -35.68 44.87 17.90
C ASP A 309 -34.46 44.75 18.84
N LEU A 310 -33.50 45.67 18.79
CA LEU A 310 -32.29 45.62 19.64
C LEU A 310 -32.55 45.92 21.12
N ALA A 311 -33.74 46.38 21.49
CA ALA A 311 -34.06 46.78 22.86
C ALA A 311 -34.69 45.70 23.74
N GLN A 312 -35.25 44.61 23.20
CA GLN A 312 -36.18 43.77 23.99
C GLN A 312 -35.68 42.42 24.52
N ASN A 313 -34.60 41.79 24.01
CA ASN A 313 -34.19 40.46 24.52
C ASN A 313 -32.67 40.17 24.48
N PRO A 314 -31.87 40.74 25.42
CA PRO A 314 -30.43 40.46 25.50
C PRO A 314 -30.05 39.08 26.07
N SER A 315 -31.00 38.31 26.62
CA SER A 315 -30.72 37.04 27.32
C SER A 315 -30.90 35.76 26.46
N GLN A 316 -31.46 35.85 25.25
CA GLN A 316 -31.62 34.69 24.34
C GLN A 316 -30.43 34.47 23.39
N PHE A 317 -29.48 35.39 23.32
CA PHE A 317 -28.23 35.25 22.55
C PHE A 317 -27.08 34.63 23.37
N ALA A 318 -27.41 33.85 24.41
CA ALA A 318 -26.42 33.08 25.16
C ALA A 318 -25.76 32.05 24.23
N ALA A 319 -24.66 32.47 23.60
CA ALA A 319 -23.57 31.70 23.03
C ALA A 319 -23.90 30.25 22.67
N ASP A 320 -24.71 30.06 21.64
CA ASP A 320 -24.74 28.78 20.95
C ASP A 320 -23.40 28.69 20.20
N ASP A 321 -22.44 28.01 20.81
CA ASP A 321 -21.04 27.85 20.39
C ASP A 321 -20.94 26.94 19.14
N ARG A 322 -21.84 27.15 18.18
CA ARG A 322 -21.97 26.36 16.97
C ARG A 322 -20.94 26.83 15.96
N ILE A 323 -19.89 26.02 15.86
CA ILE A 323 -18.89 26.08 14.81
C ILE A 323 -19.60 26.04 13.45
N GLY A 324 -19.47 27.10 12.66
CA GLY A 324 -20.11 27.18 11.34
C GLY A 324 -19.64 26.08 10.37
N PRO A 325 -20.43 25.76 9.34
CA PRO A 325 -20.16 24.67 8.39
C PRO A 325 -18.84 24.87 7.63
N ARG A 326 -18.48 26.12 7.31
CA ARG A 326 -17.16 26.48 6.74
C ARG A 326 -16.03 26.00 7.64
N LEU A 327 -16.07 26.37 8.93
CA LEU A 327 -15.03 26.01 9.89
C LEU A 327 -15.00 24.50 10.15
N LYS A 328 -16.15 23.80 10.16
CA LYS A 328 -16.19 22.33 10.26
C LYS A 328 -15.52 21.65 9.07
N LEU A 329 -15.81 22.10 7.84
CA LEU A 329 -15.20 21.55 6.61
C LEU A 329 -13.70 21.84 6.54
N GLN A 330 -13.27 23.05 6.93
CA GLN A 330 -11.86 23.41 7.03
C GLN A 330 -11.15 22.58 8.11
N THR A 331 -11.77 22.39 9.27
CA THR A 331 -11.22 21.53 10.34
C THR A 331 -11.08 20.08 9.88
N LEU A 332 -12.03 19.54 9.09
CA LEU A 332 -11.90 18.20 8.50
C LEU A 332 -10.72 18.09 7.52
N LEU A 333 -10.45 19.16 6.76
CA LEU A 333 -9.34 19.21 5.83
C LEU A 333 -8.00 19.36 6.58
N ASP A 334 -7.95 20.25 7.57
CA ASP A 334 -6.76 20.56 8.37
C ASP A 334 -6.35 19.42 9.30
N ALA A 335 -7.30 18.57 9.70
CA ALA A 335 -7.03 17.35 10.45
C ALA A 335 -6.23 16.30 9.63
N GLN A 336 -6.10 16.48 8.32
CA GLN A 336 -5.31 15.58 7.49
C GLN A 336 -3.81 15.76 7.75
N PRO A 337 -3.06 14.66 7.84
CA PRO A 337 -1.63 14.73 8.09
C PRO A 337 -0.90 15.47 6.95
N GLY A 338 0.05 16.31 7.31
CA GLY A 338 0.86 17.06 6.35
C GLY A 338 1.64 16.13 5.41
N PHE A 339 1.56 16.37 4.09
CA PHE A 339 2.19 15.54 3.06
C PHE A 339 3.71 15.41 3.26
N GLY A 340 4.38 16.51 3.64
CA GLY A 340 5.84 16.53 3.80
C GLY A 340 6.35 15.60 4.90
N GLY A 341 5.68 15.57 6.06
CA GLY A 341 6.09 14.70 7.17
C GLY A 341 5.77 13.23 6.91
N TYR A 342 4.58 12.95 6.37
CA TYR A 342 4.11 11.57 6.22
C TYR A 342 4.68 10.88 4.97
N ILE A 343 4.80 11.60 3.86
CA ILE A 343 5.30 11.05 2.59
C ILE A 343 6.71 11.53 2.29
N GLY A 344 6.99 12.82 2.46
CA GLY A 344 8.29 13.41 2.11
C GLY A 344 9.45 12.77 2.88
N ALA A 345 9.34 12.64 4.20
CA ALA A 345 10.43 12.07 5.01
C ALA A 345 10.75 10.59 4.63
N PRO A 346 9.79 9.65 4.55
CA PRO A 346 10.08 8.29 4.08
C PRO A 346 10.62 8.24 2.64
N VAL A 347 10.20 9.15 1.74
CA VAL A 347 10.75 9.23 0.38
C VAL A 347 12.24 9.61 0.41
N VAL A 348 12.64 10.56 1.26
CA VAL A 348 14.06 10.92 1.40
C VAL A 348 14.89 9.73 1.86
N PHE A 349 14.41 8.95 2.82
CA PHE A 349 15.11 7.72 3.25
C PHE A 349 15.17 6.66 2.13
N PHE A 350 14.07 6.45 1.41
CA PHE A 350 14.02 5.47 0.32
C PHE A 350 14.93 5.86 -0.85
N VAL A 351 14.95 7.14 -1.23
CA VAL A 351 15.87 7.70 -2.24
C VAL A 351 17.32 7.67 -1.75
N GLY A 352 17.56 7.93 -0.46
CA GLY A 352 18.87 7.76 0.16
C GLY A 352 19.39 6.33 0.06
N GLY A 353 18.50 5.33 0.21
CA GLY A 353 18.82 3.91 -0.02
C GLY A 353 19.30 3.63 -1.45
N PHE A 354 18.66 4.21 -2.47
CA PHE A 354 19.17 4.15 -3.84
C PHE A 354 20.51 4.87 -4.00
N GLY A 355 20.65 6.07 -3.43
CA GLY A 355 21.90 6.83 -3.47
C GLY A 355 23.08 6.04 -2.90
N TYR A 356 22.87 5.35 -1.78
CA TYR A 356 23.86 4.46 -1.19
C TYR A 356 24.23 3.32 -2.15
N ASN A 357 23.25 2.58 -2.68
CA ASN A 357 23.52 1.46 -3.59
C ASN A 357 24.16 1.90 -4.92
N ILE A 358 23.86 3.11 -5.40
CA ILE A 358 24.53 3.69 -6.57
C ILE A 358 26.00 3.96 -6.24
N ALA A 359 26.28 4.58 -5.10
CA ALA A 359 27.66 4.81 -4.66
C ALA A 359 28.42 3.49 -4.45
N ASP A 360 27.76 2.48 -3.88
CA ASP A 360 28.29 1.13 -3.71
C ASP A 360 28.57 0.46 -5.06
N SER A 361 27.66 0.61 -6.03
CA SER A 361 27.87 0.13 -7.41
C SER A 361 29.06 0.79 -8.10
N TYR A 362 29.38 2.05 -7.76
CA TYR A 362 30.57 2.73 -8.29
C TYR A 362 31.87 2.19 -7.70
N ASN A 363 31.86 1.85 -6.40
CA ASN A 363 33.02 1.34 -5.67
C ASN A 363 33.26 -0.15 -5.94
N SER A 364 32.19 -0.93 -6.10
CA SER A 364 32.21 -2.37 -6.31
C SER A 364 31.58 -2.73 -7.66
N ARG A 365 32.20 -2.25 -8.74
CA ARG A 365 31.71 -2.48 -10.10
C ARG A 365 31.64 -3.98 -10.39
N GLY A 366 30.53 -4.43 -10.94
CA GLY A 366 30.33 -5.85 -11.27
C GLY A 366 29.80 -6.70 -10.12
N ASN A 367 29.60 -6.16 -8.92
CA ASN A 367 28.98 -6.89 -7.82
C ASN A 367 27.49 -7.14 -8.10
N GLU A 368 27.15 -8.40 -8.40
CA GLU A 368 25.80 -8.86 -8.68
C GLU A 368 24.83 -8.54 -7.53
N VAL A 369 25.28 -8.64 -6.27
CA VAL A 369 24.46 -8.43 -5.07
C VAL A 369 23.89 -7.02 -5.01
N VAL A 370 24.68 -6.02 -5.42
CA VAL A 370 24.24 -4.62 -5.45
C VAL A 370 23.19 -4.40 -6.53
N ALA A 371 23.40 -4.97 -7.72
CA ALA A 371 22.44 -4.90 -8.83
C ALA A 371 21.09 -5.52 -8.45
N ILE A 372 21.12 -6.65 -7.74
CA ILE A 372 19.93 -7.33 -7.25
C ILE A 372 19.21 -6.49 -6.19
N THR A 373 19.98 -5.94 -5.25
CA THR A 373 19.45 -5.05 -4.21
C THR A 373 18.76 -3.83 -4.82
N LEU A 374 19.36 -3.24 -5.87
CA LEU A 374 18.76 -2.17 -6.66
C LEU A 374 17.47 -2.62 -7.36
N ALA A 375 17.49 -3.75 -8.07
CA ALA A 375 16.31 -4.30 -8.75
C ALA A 375 15.15 -4.52 -7.78
N PHE A 376 15.47 -5.04 -6.60
CA PHE A 376 14.52 -5.25 -5.53
C PHE A 376 13.97 -3.93 -4.98
N GLY A 377 14.82 -2.93 -4.73
CA GLY A 377 14.38 -1.59 -4.34
C GLY A 377 13.42 -0.96 -5.36
N MET A 378 13.73 -1.10 -6.65
CA MET A 378 12.86 -0.65 -7.75
C MET A 378 11.52 -1.39 -7.75
N TRP A 379 11.55 -2.70 -7.50
CA TRP A 379 10.35 -3.49 -7.36
C TRP A 379 9.51 -3.06 -6.15
N TRP A 380 10.10 -2.65 -5.03
CA TRP A 380 9.35 -2.18 -3.84
C TRP A 380 8.69 -0.80 -3.99
N MET A 381 9.03 -0.03 -5.04
CA MET A 381 8.46 1.29 -5.29
C MET A 381 6.93 1.32 -5.45
N TYR A 382 6.25 0.17 -5.66
CA TYR A 382 4.79 0.12 -5.66
C TYR A 382 4.15 0.66 -4.37
N ILE A 383 4.77 0.39 -3.21
CA ILE A 383 4.27 0.86 -1.92
C ILE A 383 4.38 2.39 -1.81
N PRO A 384 5.55 3.02 -2.03
CA PRO A 384 5.67 4.47 -2.13
C PRO A 384 4.68 5.11 -3.12
N HIS A 385 4.52 4.57 -4.32
CA HIS A 385 3.56 5.11 -5.29
C HIS A 385 2.11 5.07 -4.77
N THR A 386 1.72 3.96 -4.14
CA THR A 386 0.39 3.80 -3.55
C THR A 386 0.18 4.79 -2.39
N ALA A 387 1.18 4.97 -1.53
CA ALA A 387 1.13 5.89 -0.41
C ALA A 387 1.12 7.37 -0.86
N VAL A 388 1.91 7.73 -1.88
CA VAL A 388 1.87 9.07 -2.49
C VAL A 388 0.45 9.35 -2.96
N LEU A 389 -0.13 8.48 -3.81
CA LEU A 389 -1.47 8.68 -4.34
C LEU A 389 -2.55 8.69 -3.26
N SER A 390 -2.48 7.83 -2.24
CA SER A 390 -3.50 7.83 -1.18
C SER A 390 -3.51 9.12 -0.36
N ASN A 391 -2.37 9.83 -0.31
CA ASN A 391 -2.18 11.06 0.44
C ASN A 391 -2.28 12.33 -0.41
N THR A 392 -2.49 12.23 -1.73
CA THR A 392 -2.86 13.38 -2.59
C THR A 392 -4.36 13.65 -2.62
N LEU A 393 -5.17 12.70 -2.16
CA LEU A 393 -6.64 12.78 -2.14
C LEU A 393 -7.14 13.75 -1.08
N LEU A 394 -8.34 14.32 -1.29
CA LEU A 394 -8.97 15.27 -0.36
C LEU A 394 -9.71 14.60 0.80
N ALA A 395 -9.86 13.27 0.80
CA ALA A 395 -10.69 12.63 1.82
C ALA A 395 -9.94 12.33 3.11
N SER A 396 -10.59 12.60 4.24
CA SER A 396 -10.04 12.47 5.59
C SER A 396 -9.89 11.00 5.97
N ASN A 397 -8.71 10.61 6.44
CA ASN A 397 -8.44 9.25 6.89
C ASN A 397 -8.75 9.03 8.37
N ASP A 398 -9.09 10.07 9.13
CA ASP A 398 -9.44 9.97 10.55
C ASP A 398 -10.96 10.04 10.78
N PRO A 399 -11.62 8.89 11.02
CA PRO A 399 -13.04 8.86 11.31
C PRO A 399 -13.40 9.51 12.65
N SER A 400 -12.43 9.67 13.56
CA SER A 400 -12.63 10.27 14.89
C SER A 400 -12.90 11.76 14.76
N THR A 401 -12.16 12.46 13.89
CA THR A 401 -12.41 13.86 13.56
C THR A 401 -13.81 14.06 12.99
N LEU A 402 -14.25 13.21 12.05
CA LEU A 402 -15.61 13.30 11.51
C LEU A 402 -16.66 13.06 12.58
N GLN A 403 -16.46 12.08 13.46
CA GLN A 403 -17.35 11.82 14.58
C GLN A 403 -17.42 12.99 15.57
N GLY A 404 -16.30 13.66 15.85
CA GLY A 404 -16.27 14.84 16.70
C GLY A 404 -17.04 16.03 16.13
N LEU A 405 -17.04 16.18 14.80
CA LEU A 405 -17.66 17.32 14.11
C LEU A 405 -19.14 17.09 13.75
N VAL A 406 -19.50 15.86 13.38
CA VAL A 406 -20.85 15.48 12.92
C VAL A 406 -21.67 14.81 14.01
N GLY A 407 -21.01 14.12 14.94
CA GLY A 407 -21.68 13.22 15.88
C GLY A 407 -22.46 13.94 16.96
N LYS A 408 -23.79 13.73 17.01
CA LYS A 408 -24.58 13.96 18.21
C LYS A 408 -24.21 12.92 19.28
N ARG A 409 -23.97 13.38 20.51
CA ARG A 409 -23.56 12.63 21.71
C ARG A 409 -24.49 11.46 22.11
N SER A 410 -25.66 11.31 21.48
CA SER A 410 -26.78 10.51 21.98
C SER A 410 -26.74 8.99 21.73
N MET A 411 -25.87 8.44 20.88
CA MET A 411 -25.91 7.00 20.56
C MET A 411 -24.94 6.11 21.35
N ILE A 412 -24.02 6.68 22.15
CA ILE A 412 -22.96 5.90 22.82
C ILE A 412 -23.38 5.45 24.24
N ASP A 413 -24.38 6.09 24.86
CA ASP A 413 -24.66 5.91 26.29
C ASP A 413 -25.54 4.68 26.64
N THR A 414 -25.90 3.82 25.68
CA THR A 414 -26.55 2.52 25.98
C THR A 414 -25.73 1.33 25.49
N PRO A 415 -24.65 0.94 26.20
CA PRO A 415 -23.88 -0.29 25.92
C PRO A 415 -24.70 -1.59 26.03
N SER A 416 -25.93 -1.53 26.55
CA SER A 416 -26.85 -2.65 26.69
C SER A 416 -27.63 -3.00 25.41
N SER A 417 -27.81 -2.08 24.44
CA SER A 417 -28.60 -2.37 23.23
C SER A 417 -27.79 -3.05 22.11
N LEU A 418 -26.52 -2.68 21.93
CA LEU A 418 -25.62 -3.26 20.92
C LEU A 418 -25.36 -4.76 21.14
N ASN A 419 -25.19 -5.20 22.38
CA ASN A 419 -24.98 -6.62 22.71
C ASN A 419 -26.24 -7.48 22.50
N ASN A 420 -27.44 -6.91 22.60
CA ASN A 420 -28.69 -7.63 22.37
C ASN A 420 -29.07 -7.67 20.88
N PHE A 421 -28.76 -6.61 20.11
CA PHE A 421 -29.06 -6.55 18.68
C PHE A 421 -28.20 -7.50 17.84
N GLN A 422 -26.97 -7.79 18.30
CA GLN A 422 -26.09 -8.74 17.61
C GLN A 422 -26.47 -10.21 17.83
N ARG A 423 -27.39 -10.50 18.78
CA ARG A 423 -27.75 -11.86 19.19
C ARG A 423 -29.02 -12.41 18.54
N THR A 424 -29.80 -11.61 17.82
CA THR A 424 -31.17 -11.99 17.40
C THR A 424 -31.42 -12.08 15.89
N ARG A 425 -30.40 -12.07 15.01
CA ARG A 425 -30.67 -12.40 13.59
C ARG A 425 -30.80 -13.92 13.39
N PRO A 426 -32.00 -14.44 13.02
CA PRO A 426 -32.25 -15.86 12.86
C PRO A 426 -31.48 -16.46 11.69
N ASN A 427 -31.22 -17.77 11.80
CA ASN A 427 -30.44 -18.65 10.92
C ASN A 427 -30.75 -18.53 9.40
N GLN A 428 -30.23 -17.51 8.71
CA GLN A 428 -30.10 -17.58 7.27
C GLN A 428 -28.95 -18.55 6.96
N LYS A 429 -29.24 -19.62 6.20
CA LYS A 429 -28.33 -20.73 5.86
C LYS A 429 -27.15 -20.24 5.02
N ARG A 430 -26.19 -19.53 5.63
CA ARG A 430 -24.90 -19.25 5.01
C ARG A 430 -24.10 -20.56 4.91
N PRO A 431 -23.32 -20.77 3.85
CA PRO A 431 -22.44 -21.93 3.75
C PRO A 431 -21.52 -21.99 4.97
N TYR A 432 -21.38 -23.18 5.57
CA TYR A 432 -20.68 -23.41 6.84
C TYR A 432 -19.28 -22.77 6.84
N PHE A 433 -18.53 -22.94 5.74
CA PHE A 433 -17.18 -22.39 5.57
C PHE A 433 -17.12 -20.86 5.73
N LYS A 434 -18.06 -20.12 5.17
CA LYS A 434 -18.09 -18.65 5.27
C LYS A 434 -18.35 -18.21 6.72
N ARG A 435 -19.18 -18.95 7.46
CA ARG A 435 -19.42 -18.69 8.88
C ARG A 435 -18.15 -18.91 9.71
N THR A 436 -17.39 -19.97 9.42
CA THR A 436 -16.14 -20.27 10.14
C THR A 436 -15.06 -19.24 9.83
N VAL A 437 -14.90 -18.84 8.57
CA VAL A 437 -13.93 -17.79 8.17
C VAL A 437 -14.32 -16.44 8.75
N ASP A 438 -15.59 -16.02 8.62
CA ASP A 438 -16.07 -14.75 9.20
C ASP A 438 -15.91 -14.74 10.72
N TRP A 439 -16.19 -15.87 11.39
CA TRP A 439 -15.97 -16.01 12.83
C TRP A 439 -14.48 -15.89 13.19
N LEU A 440 -13.59 -16.59 12.46
CA LEU A 440 -12.14 -16.53 12.69
C LEU A 440 -11.60 -15.12 12.48
N VAL A 441 -11.96 -14.49 11.35
CA VAL A 441 -11.55 -13.12 11.03
C VAL A 441 -12.05 -12.15 12.10
N ARG A 442 -13.30 -12.24 12.54
CA ARG A 442 -13.85 -11.39 13.62
C ARG A 442 -13.24 -11.66 14.99
N THR A 443 -12.77 -12.87 15.22
CA THR A 443 -12.15 -13.24 16.50
C THR A 443 -10.72 -12.69 16.60
N VAL A 444 -10.03 -12.60 15.45
CA VAL A 444 -8.61 -12.23 15.34
C VAL A 444 -8.42 -10.75 14.99
N THR A 445 -9.37 -10.14 14.28
CA THR A 445 -9.31 -8.73 13.84
C THR A 445 -10.25 -7.85 14.64
N LYS A 446 -9.82 -6.61 14.90
CA LYS A 446 -10.64 -5.52 15.42
C LYS A 446 -10.61 -4.37 14.43
N ASP A 447 -11.66 -3.57 14.42
CA ASP A 447 -11.65 -2.31 13.68
C ASP A 447 -10.44 -1.45 14.09
N ALA A 448 -9.79 -0.85 13.10
CA ALA A 448 -8.63 0.00 13.32
C ALA A 448 -8.96 1.21 14.21
N TYR A 449 -10.18 1.74 14.06
CA TYR A 449 -10.70 2.93 14.74
C TYR A 449 -11.91 2.58 15.61
N VAL A 450 -12.06 3.27 16.74
CA VAL A 450 -13.21 3.14 17.63
C VAL A 450 -14.14 4.31 17.34
N SER A 451 -14.88 4.21 16.23
CA SER A 451 -15.74 5.28 15.75
C SER A 451 -16.98 4.73 15.03
N THR A 452 -18.04 5.54 15.00
CA THR A 452 -19.28 5.21 14.25
C THR A 452 -19.01 5.13 12.74
N TYR A 453 -18.06 5.93 12.28
CA TYR A 453 -17.55 5.92 10.91
C TYR A 453 -16.34 4.99 10.81
N LYS A 454 -16.20 4.30 9.69
CA LYS A 454 -15.05 3.46 9.37
C LYS A 454 -14.43 3.91 8.05
N PRO A 455 -13.10 4.01 7.95
CA PRO A 455 -12.49 4.25 6.66
C PRO A 455 -12.73 3.05 5.75
N VAL A 456 -12.87 3.30 4.46
CA VAL A 456 -12.93 2.26 3.44
C VAL A 456 -11.52 1.94 2.96
N ALA A 457 -11.25 0.66 2.74
CA ALA A 457 -10.01 0.20 2.14
C ALA A 457 -9.75 0.94 0.83
N LEU A 458 -8.49 1.29 0.58
CA LEU A 458 -8.11 2.15 -0.55
C LEU A 458 -8.62 1.64 -1.90
N TRP A 459 -8.61 0.32 -2.13
CA TRP A 459 -9.11 -0.32 -3.36
C TRP A 459 -10.65 -0.26 -3.53
N ARG A 460 -11.42 0.22 -2.55
CA ARG A 460 -12.88 0.42 -2.63
C ARG A 460 -13.30 1.88 -2.50
N ARG A 461 -12.33 2.77 -2.26
CA ARG A 461 -12.56 4.16 -1.89
C ARG A 461 -13.24 4.97 -3.00
N GLY A 462 -12.75 4.86 -4.23
CA GLY A 462 -13.32 5.56 -5.39
C GLY A 462 -14.81 5.26 -5.62
N PRO A 463 -15.20 3.99 -5.80
CA PRO A 463 -16.62 3.63 -5.96
C PRO A 463 -17.48 3.96 -4.74
N ASN A 464 -16.92 3.90 -3.52
CA ASN A 464 -17.64 4.33 -2.32
C ASN A 464 -17.96 5.82 -2.38
N LYS A 465 -16.97 6.65 -2.70
CA LYS A 465 -17.12 8.11 -2.80
C LYS A 465 -18.10 8.51 -3.90
N GLN A 466 -18.08 7.83 -5.05
CA GLN A 466 -19.06 8.05 -6.09
C GLN A 466 -20.50 7.83 -5.59
N ARG A 467 -20.73 6.74 -4.83
CA ARG A 467 -22.05 6.48 -4.23
C ARG A 467 -22.45 7.60 -3.28
N TRP A 468 -21.50 8.09 -2.48
CA TRP A 468 -21.77 9.20 -1.57
C TRP A 468 -22.22 10.45 -2.31
N MET A 469 -21.52 10.81 -3.38
CA MET A 469 -21.86 11.96 -4.21
C MET A 469 -23.20 11.78 -4.94
N LEU A 470 -23.47 10.60 -5.50
CA LEU A 470 -24.76 10.31 -6.16
C LEU A 470 -25.93 10.35 -5.17
N GLN A 471 -25.73 9.85 -3.94
CA GLN A 471 -26.75 9.93 -2.90
C GLN A 471 -27.01 11.38 -2.48
N ALA A 472 -25.97 12.21 -2.37
CA ALA A 472 -26.14 13.63 -2.11
C ALA A 472 -26.93 14.33 -3.22
N ILE A 473 -26.67 14.01 -4.50
CA ILE A 473 -27.46 14.55 -5.62
C ILE A 473 -28.93 14.13 -5.54
N ARG A 474 -29.23 12.89 -5.15
CA ARG A 474 -30.62 12.44 -4.98
C ARG A 474 -31.36 13.26 -3.94
N VAL A 475 -30.73 13.50 -2.79
CA VAL A 475 -31.31 14.35 -1.74
C VAL A 475 -31.52 15.78 -2.24
N ILE A 476 -30.57 16.32 -3.02
CA ILE A 476 -30.72 17.65 -3.65
C ILE A 476 -31.90 17.66 -4.62
N ARG A 477 -32.08 16.60 -5.42
CA ARG A 477 -33.23 16.45 -6.32
C ARG A 477 -34.55 16.40 -5.57
N GLU A 478 -34.63 15.65 -4.48
CA GLU A 478 -35.85 15.53 -3.67
C GLU A 478 -36.21 16.82 -2.93
N SER A 479 -35.22 17.65 -2.63
CA SER A 479 -35.44 18.94 -1.95
C SER A 479 -35.97 20.06 -2.85
N ASP A 480 -36.01 19.86 -4.18
CA ASP A 480 -36.33 20.88 -5.19
C ASP A 480 -35.50 22.19 -5.06
N GLU A 481 -34.35 22.13 -4.36
CA GLU A 481 -33.45 23.27 -4.13
C GLU A 481 -32.77 23.74 -5.44
N CYS A 482 -32.57 22.83 -6.39
CA CYS A 482 -31.80 23.08 -7.61
C CYS A 482 -32.64 22.85 -8.88
N PRO A 483 -32.49 23.71 -9.90
CA PRO A 483 -32.99 23.44 -11.24
C PRO A 483 -32.55 22.08 -11.80
N GLN A 484 -33.48 21.35 -12.42
CA GLN A 484 -33.26 19.98 -12.92
C GLN A 484 -32.11 19.87 -13.92
N ASN A 485 -31.91 20.87 -14.77
CA ASN A 485 -30.78 20.93 -15.72
C ASN A 485 -29.42 20.93 -15.01
N ILE A 486 -29.31 21.61 -13.87
CA ILE A 486 -28.09 21.62 -13.07
C ILE A 486 -27.86 20.24 -12.47
N ILE A 487 -28.91 19.62 -11.92
CA ILE A 487 -28.84 18.28 -11.34
C ILE A 487 -28.37 17.26 -12.38
N GLU A 488 -28.93 17.29 -13.59
CA GLU A 488 -28.51 16.43 -14.70
C GLU A 488 -27.04 16.65 -15.08
N ASP A 489 -26.58 17.91 -15.07
CA ASP A 489 -25.18 18.22 -15.30
C ASP A 489 -24.28 17.75 -14.14
N MET A 490 -24.75 17.80 -12.88
CA MET A 490 -24.05 17.22 -11.74
C MET A 490 -23.90 15.71 -11.91
N GLU A 491 -24.99 15.00 -12.21
CA GLU A 491 -24.97 13.56 -12.49
C GLU A 491 -24.05 13.23 -13.66
N ARG A 492 -24.06 14.03 -14.74
CA ARG A 492 -23.19 13.85 -15.90
C ARG A 492 -21.71 14.06 -15.58
N SER A 493 -21.38 15.00 -14.68
CA SER A 493 -20.00 15.27 -14.26
C SER A 493 -19.43 14.22 -13.31
N LEU A 494 -20.30 13.57 -12.54
CA LEU A 494 -19.96 12.54 -11.55
C LEU A 494 -20.10 11.11 -12.11
N ASN A 495 -20.85 10.95 -13.20
CA ASN A 495 -20.82 9.73 -14.00
C ASN A 495 -19.46 9.62 -14.69
N PHE A 496 -18.70 8.62 -14.27
CA PHE A 496 -17.34 8.40 -14.74
C PHE A 496 -17.34 8.08 -16.24
N GLN A 497 -16.90 9.04 -17.05
CA GLN A 497 -16.93 8.92 -18.51
C GLN A 497 -15.81 8.01 -19.00
N ALA A 498 -15.88 7.57 -20.26
CA ALA A 498 -14.80 6.78 -20.87
C ALA A 498 -13.43 7.48 -20.79
N LYS A 499 -13.40 8.82 -20.91
CA LYS A 499 -12.18 9.63 -20.77
C LYS A 499 -11.59 9.54 -19.35
N ASP A 500 -12.44 9.51 -18.33
CA ASP A 500 -12.02 9.40 -16.94
C ASP A 500 -11.46 7.99 -16.66
N TRP A 501 -12.08 6.95 -17.24
CA TRP A 501 -11.55 5.57 -17.21
C TRP A 501 -10.19 5.46 -17.88
N ILE A 502 -10.04 6.02 -19.08
CA ILE A 502 -8.76 6.04 -19.80
C ILE A 502 -7.70 6.75 -18.95
N PHE A 503 -8.03 7.89 -18.34
CA PHE A 503 -7.13 8.60 -17.44
C PHE A 503 -6.70 7.74 -16.25
N ALA A 504 -7.66 7.16 -15.52
CA ALA A 504 -7.38 6.36 -14.32
C ALA A 504 -6.54 5.11 -14.64
N ILE A 505 -6.87 4.40 -15.73
CA ILE A 505 -6.13 3.22 -16.19
C ILE A 505 -4.72 3.62 -16.68
N SER A 506 -4.60 4.72 -17.42
CA SER A 506 -3.30 5.19 -17.92
C SER A 506 -2.36 5.60 -16.79
N LEU A 507 -2.86 6.38 -15.83
CA LEU A 507 -2.09 6.78 -14.65
C LEU A 507 -1.65 5.57 -13.83
N THR A 508 -2.56 4.60 -13.63
CA THR A 508 -2.24 3.35 -12.92
C THR A 508 -1.19 2.54 -13.66
N THR A 509 -1.38 2.34 -14.96
CA THR A 509 -0.46 1.56 -15.80
C THR A 509 0.92 2.19 -15.80
N PHE A 510 1.02 3.52 -15.91
CA PHE A 510 2.27 4.25 -15.84
C PHE A 510 3.00 4.04 -14.50
N LEU A 511 2.30 4.21 -13.38
CA LEU A 511 2.89 4.06 -12.04
C LEU A 511 3.28 2.61 -11.72
N LEU A 512 2.61 1.63 -12.33
CA LEU A 512 2.97 0.22 -12.17
C LEU A 512 4.08 -0.24 -13.13
N SER A 513 4.10 0.28 -14.36
CA SER A 513 5.03 -0.15 -15.39
C SER A 513 6.44 0.34 -15.13
N ILE A 514 6.63 1.54 -14.59
CA ILE A 514 7.96 2.07 -14.25
C ILE A 514 8.74 1.12 -13.32
N PRO A 515 8.28 0.82 -12.09
CA PRO A 515 9.03 -0.06 -11.20
C PRO A 515 9.22 -1.46 -11.77
N TYR A 516 8.23 -1.98 -12.50
CA TYR A 516 8.35 -3.25 -13.22
C TYR A 516 9.47 -3.21 -14.25
N THR A 517 9.44 -2.26 -15.19
CA THR A 517 10.39 -2.20 -16.30
C THR A 517 11.80 -1.98 -15.79
N LEU A 518 12.00 -1.13 -14.78
CA LEU A 518 13.33 -0.89 -14.20
C LEU A 518 13.87 -2.12 -13.45
N ALA A 519 13.05 -2.76 -12.60
CA ALA A 519 13.43 -3.97 -11.87
C ALA A 519 13.66 -5.17 -12.81
N PHE A 520 12.76 -5.36 -13.78
CA PHE A 520 12.86 -6.40 -14.80
C PHE A 520 14.10 -6.20 -15.66
N THR A 521 14.34 -4.99 -16.18
CA THR A 521 15.51 -4.72 -17.02
C THR A 521 16.80 -4.94 -16.25
N THR A 522 16.86 -4.48 -15.00
CA THR A 522 18.04 -4.70 -14.15
C THR A 522 18.26 -6.18 -13.88
N SER A 523 17.21 -6.94 -13.56
CA SER A 523 17.29 -8.39 -13.33
C SER A 523 17.54 -9.20 -14.60
N PHE A 524 17.08 -8.73 -15.76
CA PHE A 524 17.25 -9.37 -17.06
C PHE A 524 18.67 -9.15 -17.60
N LEU A 525 19.29 -8.02 -17.26
CA LEU A 525 20.67 -7.71 -17.66
C LEU A 525 21.71 -8.24 -16.67
N THR A 526 21.31 -8.97 -15.62
CA THR A 526 22.19 -9.40 -14.52
C THR A 526 22.04 -10.90 -14.22
N PRO A 527 23.13 -11.67 -14.10
CA PRO A 527 24.51 -11.40 -14.56
C PRO A 527 24.67 -11.60 -16.08
N LYS A 528 23.89 -12.52 -16.65
CA LYS A 528 23.79 -12.76 -18.10
C LYS A 528 22.45 -12.22 -18.62
N LYS A 529 22.44 -11.79 -19.88
CA LYS A 529 21.22 -11.29 -20.53
C LYS A 529 20.22 -12.43 -20.72
N GLY A 530 19.10 -12.39 -20.00
CA GLY A 530 18.01 -13.32 -20.23
C GLY A 530 17.00 -13.45 -19.09
N LEU A 531 16.05 -14.37 -19.27
CA LEU A 531 14.94 -14.56 -18.34
C LEU A 531 15.34 -15.48 -17.19
N SER A 532 15.91 -14.92 -16.12
CA SER A 532 16.23 -15.64 -14.88
C SER A 532 15.02 -15.81 -13.94
N CYS A 533 15.17 -16.60 -12.85
CA CYS A 533 14.17 -16.70 -11.77
C CYS A 533 13.70 -15.33 -11.24
N ARG A 534 14.61 -14.36 -11.16
CA ARG A 534 14.36 -13.03 -10.59
C ARG A 534 13.46 -12.21 -11.52
N SER A 535 13.86 -12.10 -12.78
CA SER A 535 13.05 -11.42 -13.81
C SER A 535 11.67 -12.07 -13.97
N LEU A 536 11.58 -13.40 -13.92
CA LEU A 536 10.33 -14.15 -13.94
C LEU A 536 9.43 -13.80 -12.74
N THR A 537 9.99 -13.63 -11.54
CA THR A 537 9.23 -13.23 -10.35
C THR A 537 8.57 -11.87 -10.57
N HIS A 538 9.31 -10.89 -11.11
CA HIS A 538 8.75 -9.57 -11.44
C HIS A 538 7.68 -9.67 -12.53
N THR A 539 7.88 -10.51 -13.56
CA THR A 539 6.88 -10.72 -14.63
C THR A 539 5.61 -11.37 -14.12
N VAL A 540 5.72 -12.42 -13.28
CA VAL A 540 4.56 -13.07 -12.64
C VAL A 540 3.82 -12.06 -11.76
N PHE A 541 4.54 -11.27 -10.97
CA PHE A 541 3.93 -10.21 -10.15
C PHE A 541 3.19 -9.20 -11.03
N MET A 542 3.81 -8.66 -12.08
CA MET A 542 3.17 -7.68 -12.97
C MET A 542 1.95 -8.26 -13.69
N ALA A 543 2.02 -9.50 -14.18
CA ALA A 543 0.89 -10.18 -14.79
C ALA A 543 -0.28 -10.32 -13.81
N THR A 544 -0.01 -10.62 -12.53
CA THR A 544 -1.05 -10.67 -11.50
C THR A 544 -1.65 -9.29 -11.24
N GLN A 545 -0.84 -8.21 -11.19
CA GLN A 545 -1.36 -6.84 -11.00
C GLN A 545 -2.26 -6.40 -12.15
N VAL A 546 -1.87 -6.67 -13.41
CA VAL A 546 -2.68 -6.37 -14.59
C VAL A 546 -4.01 -7.13 -14.53
N MET A 547 -3.97 -8.43 -14.20
CA MET A 547 -5.19 -9.24 -14.06
C MET A 547 -6.11 -8.70 -12.95
N GLN A 548 -5.57 -8.29 -11.80
CA GLN A 548 -6.36 -7.68 -10.73
C GLN A 548 -6.98 -6.34 -11.15
N ILE A 549 -6.26 -5.51 -11.92
CA ILE A 549 -6.78 -4.25 -12.48
C ILE A 549 -7.96 -4.51 -13.41
N ILE A 550 -7.84 -5.49 -14.31
CA ILE A 550 -8.92 -5.84 -15.26
C ILE A 550 -10.15 -6.31 -14.48
N ILE A 551 -9.97 -7.23 -13.53
CA ILE A 551 -11.07 -7.75 -12.70
C ILE A 551 -11.74 -6.62 -11.89
N TRP A 552 -10.95 -5.76 -11.26
CA TRP A 552 -11.46 -4.63 -10.48
C TRP A 552 -12.21 -3.63 -11.35
N SER A 553 -11.69 -3.32 -12.55
CA SER A 553 -12.31 -2.38 -13.49
C SER A 553 -13.65 -2.92 -13.97
N PHE A 554 -13.71 -4.20 -14.32
CA PHE A 554 -14.94 -4.85 -14.74
C PHE A 554 -15.98 -4.91 -13.62
N GLU A 555 -15.57 -5.28 -12.40
CA GLU A 555 -16.46 -5.33 -11.22
C GLU A 555 -17.04 -3.95 -10.92
N THR A 556 -16.20 -2.92 -10.96
CA THR A 556 -16.59 -1.53 -10.71
C THR A 556 -17.51 -1.01 -11.80
N HIS A 557 -17.15 -1.21 -13.08
CA HIS A 557 -17.96 -0.78 -14.21
C HIS A 557 -19.36 -1.43 -14.19
N ARG A 558 -19.45 -2.74 -13.92
CA ARG A 558 -20.72 -3.44 -13.78
C ARG A 558 -21.54 -2.90 -12.61
N LYS A 559 -20.92 -2.65 -11.45
CA LYS A 559 -21.59 -2.09 -10.27
C LYS A 559 -22.16 -0.69 -10.53
N ILE A 560 -21.47 0.13 -11.33
CA ILE A 560 -21.93 1.47 -11.71
C ILE A 560 -23.08 1.38 -12.72
N SER A 561 -22.91 0.59 -13.78
CA SER A 561 -23.92 0.42 -14.84
C SER A 561 -25.26 -0.12 -14.31
N ASN A 562 -25.22 -1.08 -13.38
CA ASN A 562 -26.44 -1.60 -12.77
C ASN A 562 -27.20 -0.53 -11.95
N LYS A 563 -26.49 0.39 -11.28
CA LYS A 563 -27.12 1.43 -10.44
C LYS A 563 -27.68 2.60 -11.24
N SER A 564 -27.06 2.97 -12.36
CA SER A 564 -27.61 4.03 -13.24
C SER A 564 -28.99 3.67 -13.78
N ASN A 565 -29.24 2.38 -14.04
CA ASN A 565 -30.54 1.90 -14.50
C ASN A 565 -31.63 2.02 -13.42
N LEU A 566 -31.28 1.78 -12.14
CA LEU A 566 -32.21 1.87 -11.02
C LEU A 566 -32.61 3.32 -10.70
N THR A 567 -31.70 4.26 -10.91
CA THR A 567 -31.90 5.67 -10.53
C THR A 567 -32.78 6.43 -11.52
N ARG A 568 -32.96 5.93 -12.74
CA ARG A 568 -33.66 6.66 -13.81
C ARG A 568 -35.17 6.75 -13.64
N GLY A 569 -35.71 6.41 -12.47
CA GLY A 569 -37.09 6.71 -12.08
C GLY A 569 -38.17 6.02 -12.92
N ASN A 570 -37.78 5.28 -13.95
CA ASN A 570 -38.64 4.24 -14.48
C ASN A 570 -38.85 3.31 -13.28
N PRO A 571 -40.06 3.22 -12.70
CA PRO A 571 -40.36 2.05 -11.89
C PRO A 571 -39.89 0.84 -12.71
N PRO A 572 -39.50 -0.28 -12.10
CA PRO A 572 -39.35 -1.51 -12.86
C PRO A 572 -40.72 -1.79 -13.48
N GLN A 573 -40.97 -1.18 -14.65
CA GLN A 573 -41.98 -1.55 -15.58
C GLN A 573 -41.58 -2.98 -15.77
N ARG A 574 -42.46 -3.83 -15.28
CA ARG A 574 -42.41 -5.27 -15.33
C ARG A 574 -42.44 -5.61 -16.82
N SER A 575 -41.36 -5.28 -17.51
CA SER A 575 -41.03 -5.68 -18.87
C SER A 575 -40.72 -7.14 -18.69
N GLN A 576 -41.82 -7.90 -18.69
CA GLN A 576 -41.87 -9.34 -18.65
C GLN A 576 -41.19 -9.94 -19.90
N ASN A 577 -40.66 -9.11 -20.83
CA ASN A 577 -40.35 -9.52 -22.19
C ASN A 577 -38.98 -9.10 -22.77
N SER A 578 -38.08 -8.38 -22.09
CA SER A 578 -36.80 -8.03 -22.78
C SER A 578 -35.51 -8.06 -21.95
N GLY A 579 -35.58 -8.18 -20.63
CA GLY A 579 -34.45 -8.60 -19.81
C GLY A 579 -34.59 -10.07 -19.50
N MET A 580 -34.24 -10.96 -20.44
CA MET A 580 -34.19 -12.40 -20.18
C MET A 580 -33.12 -12.64 -19.11
N CYS A 581 -33.51 -12.49 -17.85
CA CYS A 581 -32.64 -12.64 -16.71
C CYS A 581 -32.15 -14.08 -16.76
N TRP A 582 -30.84 -14.27 -16.97
CA TRP A 582 -30.24 -15.59 -17.07
C TRP A 582 -30.61 -16.48 -15.87
N SER A 583 -30.96 -15.90 -14.71
CA SER A 583 -31.50 -16.66 -13.57
C SER A 583 -32.85 -17.35 -13.88
N GLN A 584 -33.76 -16.69 -14.60
CA GLN A 584 -35.08 -17.24 -14.92
C GLN A 584 -35.03 -18.27 -16.06
N VAL A 585 -34.15 -18.09 -17.06
CA VAL A 585 -33.91 -19.11 -18.09
C VAL A 585 -33.33 -20.38 -17.47
N VAL A 586 -32.40 -20.22 -16.52
CA VAL A 586 -31.74 -21.33 -15.82
C VAL A 586 -32.68 -22.09 -14.90
N THR A 587 -33.72 -21.44 -14.36
CA THR A 587 -34.76 -22.18 -13.61
C THR A 587 -35.67 -23.00 -14.51
N ARG A 588 -35.82 -22.63 -15.79
CA ARG A 588 -36.77 -23.28 -16.70
C ARG A 588 -36.18 -24.45 -17.49
N THR A 589 -34.85 -24.51 -17.64
CA THR A 589 -34.19 -25.71 -18.17
C THR A 589 -34.08 -26.77 -17.06
N SER A 590 -34.63 -27.96 -17.32
CA SER A 590 -34.51 -29.14 -16.44
C SER A 590 -33.12 -29.77 -16.51
N ASP A 591 -32.29 -29.33 -17.45
CA ASP A 591 -30.97 -29.89 -17.66
C ASP A 591 -30.00 -29.46 -16.54
N HIS A 592 -29.59 -30.46 -15.75
CA HIS A 592 -28.60 -30.31 -14.69
C HIS A 592 -27.27 -29.76 -15.20
N ALA A 593 -26.90 -30.05 -16.46
CA ALA A 593 -25.65 -29.58 -17.06
C ALA A 593 -25.63 -28.05 -17.23
N VAL A 594 -26.75 -27.45 -17.68
CA VAL A 594 -26.87 -25.99 -17.86
C VAL A 594 -26.81 -25.27 -16.50
N ARG A 595 -27.45 -25.83 -15.47
CA ARG A 595 -27.38 -25.26 -14.11
C ARG A 595 -25.96 -25.31 -13.56
N PHE A 596 -25.26 -26.43 -13.75
CA PHE A 596 -23.87 -26.58 -13.33
C PHE A 596 -22.96 -25.59 -14.06
N LEU A 597 -23.10 -25.45 -15.39
CA LEU A 597 -22.30 -24.51 -16.19
C LEU A 597 -22.51 -23.05 -15.76
N VAL A 598 -23.76 -22.64 -15.48
CA VAL A 598 -24.05 -21.28 -15.00
C VAL A 598 -23.52 -21.04 -13.59
N GLN A 599 -23.63 -22.03 -12.69
CA GLN A 599 -23.01 -21.95 -11.38
C GLN A 599 -21.48 -21.83 -11.49
N LEU A 600 -20.86 -22.61 -12.36
CA LEU A 600 -19.42 -22.55 -12.62
C LEU A 600 -19.01 -21.18 -13.17
N LEU A 601 -19.75 -20.63 -14.14
CA LEU A 601 -19.51 -19.28 -14.70
C LEU A 601 -19.67 -18.16 -13.65
N LYS A 602 -20.51 -18.34 -12.62
CA LYS A 602 -20.63 -17.39 -11.50
C LYS A 602 -19.49 -17.51 -10.50
N VAL A 603 -19.02 -18.73 -10.22
CA VAL A 603 -17.94 -18.99 -9.25
C VAL A 603 -16.57 -18.66 -9.83
N LEU A 604 -16.37 -18.87 -11.13
CA LEU A 604 -15.08 -18.75 -11.82
C LEU A 604 -14.42 -17.36 -11.64
N PRO A 605 -15.09 -16.20 -11.82
CA PRO A 605 -14.48 -14.90 -11.61
C PRO A 605 -14.04 -14.66 -10.16
N SER A 606 -14.80 -15.19 -9.19
CA SER A 606 -14.46 -15.10 -7.77
C SER A 606 -13.23 -15.94 -7.44
N LEU A 607 -13.15 -17.16 -8.00
CA LEU A 607 -11.99 -18.04 -7.87
C LEU A 607 -10.74 -17.42 -8.52
N ILE A 608 -10.85 -16.89 -9.74
CA ILE A 608 -9.75 -16.19 -10.43
C ILE A 608 -9.28 -15.00 -9.59
N LYS A 609 -10.21 -14.20 -9.04
CA LYS A 609 -9.88 -13.08 -8.16
C LYS A 609 -9.11 -13.52 -6.92
N TRP A 610 -9.52 -14.62 -6.29
CA TRP A 610 -8.85 -15.14 -5.10
C TRP A 610 -7.46 -15.70 -5.45
N LEU A 611 -7.36 -16.52 -6.49
CA LEU A 611 -6.11 -17.10 -6.97
C LEU A 611 -5.11 -16.02 -7.39
N SER A 612 -5.56 -15.01 -8.14
CA SER A 612 -4.73 -13.88 -8.56
C SER A 612 -4.14 -13.11 -7.36
N ARG A 613 -4.91 -12.95 -6.28
CA ARG A 613 -4.42 -12.33 -5.04
C ARG A 613 -3.43 -13.21 -4.31
N LEU A 614 -3.69 -14.52 -4.24
CA LEU A 614 -2.78 -15.47 -3.59
C LEU A 614 -1.45 -15.54 -4.32
N VAL A 615 -1.46 -15.60 -5.66
CA VAL A 615 -0.24 -15.56 -6.48
C VAL A 615 0.46 -14.22 -6.33
N ALA A 616 -0.24 -13.10 -6.27
CA ALA A 616 0.39 -11.79 -6.03
C ALA A 616 1.06 -11.69 -4.65
N VAL A 617 0.41 -12.22 -3.59
CA VAL A 617 0.98 -12.30 -2.24
C VAL A 617 2.20 -13.21 -2.23
N PHE A 618 2.11 -14.38 -2.87
CA PHE A 618 3.23 -15.32 -2.98
C PHE A 618 4.39 -14.73 -3.77
N ALA A 619 4.12 -14.07 -4.90
CA ALA A 619 5.16 -13.40 -5.68
C ALA A 619 5.81 -12.28 -4.88
N ALA A 620 5.02 -11.40 -4.24
CA ALA A 620 5.52 -10.27 -3.44
C ALA A 620 6.32 -10.71 -2.20
N ILE A 621 5.71 -11.50 -1.31
CA ILE A 621 6.37 -11.96 -0.08
C ILE A 621 7.39 -13.04 -0.39
N GLY A 622 6.99 -14.07 -1.13
CA GLY A 622 7.84 -15.22 -1.44
C GLY A 622 9.07 -14.78 -2.22
N GLY A 623 8.91 -13.90 -3.22
CA GLY A 623 10.05 -13.32 -3.93
C GLY A 623 10.96 -12.49 -3.02
N THR A 624 10.38 -11.74 -2.07
CA THR A 624 11.16 -11.01 -1.06
C THR A 624 11.95 -11.94 -0.14
N LEU A 625 11.31 -12.98 0.41
CA LEU A 625 11.95 -13.95 1.28
C LEU A 625 13.02 -14.74 0.53
N MET A 626 12.74 -15.15 -0.71
CA MET A 626 13.72 -15.81 -1.57
C MET A 626 14.93 -14.92 -1.85
N GLN A 627 14.72 -13.61 -2.03
CA GLN A 627 15.82 -12.66 -2.17
C GLN A 627 16.63 -12.55 -0.88
N ILE A 628 15.97 -12.24 0.24
CA ILE A 628 16.58 -12.09 1.57
C ILE A 628 17.37 -13.32 2.00
N MET A 629 16.87 -14.51 1.67
CA MET A 629 17.54 -15.74 2.02
C MET A 629 18.70 -16.04 1.06
N GLY A 630 18.77 -15.43 -0.13
CA GLY A 630 19.74 -15.82 -1.16
C GLY A 630 19.30 -17.03 -1.99
N VAL A 631 18.02 -17.42 -1.97
CA VAL A 631 17.49 -18.54 -2.78
C VAL A 631 17.68 -18.31 -4.27
N TYR A 632 17.73 -17.05 -4.72
CA TYR A 632 18.05 -16.71 -6.10
C TYR A 632 19.53 -16.87 -6.47
N GLN A 633 20.42 -17.15 -5.51
CA GLN A 633 21.80 -17.58 -5.74
C GLN A 633 21.80 -19.11 -5.84
N ASN A 634 21.30 -19.62 -6.95
CA ASN A 634 21.22 -21.04 -7.29
C ASN A 634 21.59 -21.22 -8.76
N CYS A 635 22.24 -22.33 -9.11
CA CYS A 635 22.54 -22.76 -10.48
C CYS A 635 21.37 -22.54 -11.46
N TYR A 636 20.14 -22.88 -11.06
CA TYR A 636 18.96 -22.70 -11.92
C TYR A 636 18.62 -21.23 -12.20
N CYS A 637 18.90 -20.33 -11.27
CA CYS A 637 18.56 -18.92 -11.40
C CYS A 637 19.63 -18.13 -12.16
N ASN A 638 20.81 -18.70 -12.35
CA ASN A 638 21.89 -18.13 -13.16
C ASN A 638 21.81 -18.52 -14.64
N VAL A 639 20.91 -19.45 -15.00
CA VAL A 639 20.61 -19.81 -16.38
C VAL A 639 19.23 -19.32 -16.79
N ASP A 640 19.05 -19.12 -18.09
CA ASP A 640 17.76 -18.68 -18.63
C ASP A 640 16.66 -19.72 -18.43
N ALA A 641 15.45 -19.25 -18.16
CA ALA A 641 14.29 -20.10 -17.87
C ALA A 641 13.90 -21.02 -19.03
N TRP A 642 14.13 -20.60 -20.28
CA TRP A 642 13.93 -21.48 -21.45
C TRP A 642 14.91 -22.66 -21.45
N SER A 643 16.08 -22.49 -20.83
CA SER A 643 17.08 -23.52 -20.63
C SER A 643 16.78 -24.41 -19.41
N TRP A 644 15.60 -24.34 -18.79
CA TRP A 644 15.25 -25.30 -17.74
C TRP A 644 14.71 -26.61 -18.31
N THR A 645 14.06 -26.57 -19.48
CA THR A 645 13.34 -27.74 -20.05
C THR A 645 14.18 -28.56 -21.05
N ASP A 646 15.13 -27.95 -21.77
CA ASP A 646 15.88 -28.63 -22.84
C ASP A 646 17.06 -29.51 -22.33
N ARG A 647 16.77 -30.72 -21.84
CA ARG A 647 17.78 -31.64 -21.33
C ARG A 647 18.89 -32.02 -22.32
N ASN A 648 18.65 -31.89 -23.62
CA ASN A 648 19.54 -32.44 -24.65
C ASN A 648 20.74 -31.53 -24.97
N ASN A 649 20.70 -30.26 -24.53
CA ASN A 649 21.74 -29.29 -24.81
C ASN A 649 22.48 -28.85 -23.53
N SER A 650 23.00 -29.83 -22.78
CA SER A 650 23.70 -29.59 -21.50
C SER A 650 25.00 -28.78 -21.67
N GLN A 651 25.65 -28.87 -22.84
CA GLN A 651 26.93 -28.20 -23.10
C GLN A 651 26.83 -26.69 -23.36
N SER A 652 25.68 -26.16 -23.79
CA SER A 652 25.50 -24.71 -24.01
C SER A 652 25.11 -23.93 -22.75
N ARG A 653 24.84 -24.63 -21.64
CA ARG A 653 24.25 -24.04 -20.43
C ARG A 653 25.32 -23.73 -19.41
N VAL A 654 26.05 -22.64 -19.67
CA VAL A 654 27.18 -22.27 -18.83
C VAL A 654 26.74 -21.31 -17.72
N THR A 655 26.84 -21.76 -16.48
CA THR A 655 26.57 -20.99 -15.26
C THR A 655 27.87 -20.37 -14.76
N PRO A 656 27.97 -19.04 -14.64
CA PRO A 656 29.13 -18.43 -14.00
C PRO A 656 29.15 -18.86 -12.52
N ILE A 657 30.32 -19.23 -12.01
CA ILE A 657 30.54 -19.57 -10.61
C ILE A 657 31.69 -18.71 -10.08
N GLY A 658 31.50 -18.13 -8.90
CA GLY A 658 32.41 -17.18 -8.27
C GLY A 658 32.06 -15.73 -8.61
N ASP A 659 32.77 -14.81 -7.96
CA ASP A 659 32.59 -13.35 -8.12
C ASP A 659 33.43 -12.77 -9.28
N GLY A 660 33.88 -13.61 -10.21
CA GLY A 660 34.71 -13.20 -11.33
C GLY A 660 33.96 -12.23 -12.25
N ILE A 661 34.48 -11.01 -12.41
CA ILE A 661 33.80 -9.96 -13.16
C ILE A 661 34.07 -10.11 -14.66
N SER A 662 33.05 -10.46 -15.41
CA SER A 662 33.06 -10.43 -16.87
C SER A 662 33.04 -8.98 -17.40
N ARG A 663 33.64 -8.75 -18.58
CA ARG A 663 33.53 -7.44 -19.27
C ARG A 663 32.07 -7.04 -19.50
N SER A 664 31.19 -8.01 -19.72
CA SER A 664 29.74 -7.80 -19.83
C SER A 664 29.11 -7.28 -18.55
N GLU A 665 29.54 -7.73 -17.37
CA GLU A 665 29.05 -7.23 -16.08
C GLU A 665 29.54 -5.81 -15.78
N ILE A 666 30.76 -5.47 -16.17
CA ILE A 666 31.23 -4.08 -16.08
C ILE A 666 30.34 -3.17 -16.93
N GLN A 667 29.99 -3.59 -18.16
CA GLN A 667 29.07 -2.84 -19.00
C GLN A 667 27.64 -2.81 -18.43
N ALA A 668 27.18 -3.91 -17.81
CA ALA A 668 25.88 -3.96 -17.16
C ALA A 668 25.80 -3.05 -15.93
N SER A 669 26.90 -2.88 -15.19
CA SER A 669 26.96 -2.00 -14.01
C SER A 669 26.62 -0.54 -14.32
N GLN A 670 27.00 -0.05 -15.50
CA GLN A 670 26.61 1.28 -15.96
C GLN A 670 25.10 1.39 -16.16
N ASN A 671 24.46 0.32 -16.65
CA ASN A 671 23.01 0.27 -16.77
C ASN A 671 22.35 0.23 -15.38
N TRP A 672 22.90 -0.51 -14.41
CA TRP A 672 22.35 -0.57 -13.04
C TRP A 672 22.35 0.81 -12.37
N ILE A 673 23.47 1.53 -12.46
CA ILE A 673 23.59 2.91 -11.96
C ILE A 673 22.56 3.81 -12.62
N THR A 674 22.41 3.71 -13.95
CA THR A 674 21.42 4.49 -14.71
C THR A 674 20.00 4.17 -14.27
N MET A 675 19.66 2.89 -14.08
CA MET A 675 18.34 2.45 -13.64
C MET A 675 18.03 2.90 -12.21
N GLY A 676 18.99 2.79 -11.29
CA GLY A 676 18.84 3.27 -9.90
C GLY A 676 18.68 4.78 -9.83
N ALA A 677 19.46 5.54 -10.61
CA ALA A 677 19.33 6.99 -10.70
C ALA A 677 17.97 7.40 -11.30
N LEU A 678 17.53 6.71 -12.35
CA LEU A 678 16.23 6.93 -12.98
C LEU A 678 15.07 6.62 -12.02
N ALA A 679 15.14 5.50 -11.29
CA ALA A 679 14.15 5.13 -10.27
C ALA A 679 14.02 6.22 -9.19
N SER A 680 15.16 6.69 -8.67
CA SER A 680 15.22 7.76 -7.67
C SER A 680 14.63 9.07 -8.18
N GLY A 681 15.00 9.46 -9.41
CA GLY A 681 14.49 10.66 -10.06
C GLY A 681 12.98 10.61 -10.31
N ILE A 682 12.47 9.46 -10.76
CA ILE A 682 11.03 9.27 -10.99
C ILE A 682 10.26 9.30 -9.67
N LEU A 683 10.71 8.58 -8.63
CA LEU A 683 10.02 8.59 -7.33
C LEU A 683 9.95 10.01 -6.75
N SER A 684 11.06 10.76 -6.83
CA SER A 684 11.13 12.16 -6.40
C SER A 684 10.17 13.04 -7.20
N THR A 685 10.12 12.85 -8.52
CA THR A 685 9.21 13.58 -9.42
C THR A 685 7.75 13.29 -9.11
N VAL A 686 7.36 12.01 -8.99
CA VAL A 686 5.99 11.61 -8.67
C VAL A 686 5.58 12.16 -7.30
N THR A 687 6.49 12.17 -6.33
CA THR A 687 6.24 12.75 -5.00
C THR A 687 6.04 14.26 -5.07
N ALA A 688 6.89 14.98 -5.81
CA ALA A 688 6.78 16.44 -5.99
C ALA A 688 5.50 16.83 -6.73
N VAL A 689 5.16 16.10 -7.80
CA VAL A 689 3.90 16.24 -8.54
C VAL A 689 2.71 15.97 -7.62
N GLY A 690 2.76 14.89 -6.83
CA GLY A 690 1.72 14.57 -5.86
C GLY A 690 1.51 15.66 -4.81
N TRP A 691 2.60 16.19 -4.25
CA TRP A 691 2.56 17.32 -3.32
C TRP A 691 1.93 18.58 -3.95
N TRP A 692 2.38 18.95 -5.15
CA TRP A 692 1.84 20.10 -5.88
C TRP A 692 0.34 19.93 -6.18
N HIS A 693 -0.07 18.75 -6.63
CA HIS A 693 -1.47 18.45 -6.90
C HIS A 693 -2.33 18.51 -5.65
N ARG A 694 -1.86 17.94 -4.52
CA ARG A 694 -2.56 18.05 -3.24
C ARG A 694 -2.77 19.50 -2.85
N LYS A 695 -1.71 20.33 -2.91
CA LYS A 695 -1.80 21.76 -2.60
C LYS A 695 -2.81 22.47 -3.50
N LYS A 696 -2.85 22.14 -4.78
CA LYS A 696 -3.81 22.70 -5.75
C LYS A 696 -5.26 22.29 -5.42
N LEU A 697 -5.49 21.03 -5.09
CA LEU A 697 -6.81 20.53 -4.68
C LEU A 697 -7.27 21.18 -3.37
N TRP A 698 -6.38 21.28 -2.38
CA TRP A 698 -6.63 21.94 -1.11
C TRP A 698 -7.01 23.41 -1.27
N ARG A 699 -6.27 24.13 -2.13
CA ARG A 699 -6.57 25.54 -2.41
C ARG A 699 -7.96 25.70 -3.02
N ARG A 700 -8.30 24.90 -4.03
CA ARG A 700 -9.63 24.92 -4.66
C ARG A 700 -10.73 24.55 -3.68
N PHE A 701 -10.53 23.52 -2.86
CA PHE A 701 -11.49 23.15 -1.83
C PHE A 701 -11.71 24.32 -0.86
N THR A 702 -10.63 24.96 -0.41
CA THR A 702 -10.69 26.12 0.48
C THR A 702 -11.46 27.25 -0.18
N GLU A 703 -11.09 27.65 -1.41
CA GLU A 703 -11.79 28.67 -2.21
C GLU A 703 -13.31 28.39 -2.30
N GLU A 704 -13.72 27.13 -2.51
CA GLU A 704 -15.14 26.75 -2.53
C GLU A 704 -15.81 26.79 -1.14
N THR A 705 -15.08 26.45 -0.07
CA THR A 705 -15.60 26.59 1.31
C THR A 705 -15.73 28.04 1.75
N GLU A 706 -14.90 28.95 1.27
CA GLU A 706 -14.97 30.39 1.62
C GLU A 706 -16.20 31.08 1.06
N LYS A 707 -16.80 30.52 0.00
CA LYS A 707 -18.06 30.99 -0.57
C LYS A 707 -19.28 30.64 0.31
N LEU A 708 -19.13 29.73 1.27
CA LEU A 708 -20.20 29.41 2.22
C LEU A 708 -20.37 30.56 3.23
N PRO A 709 -21.61 30.86 3.67
CA PRO A 709 -21.87 31.93 4.61
C PRO A 709 -21.09 31.73 5.92
N ASP A 710 -20.34 32.76 6.33
CA ASP A 710 -19.55 32.75 7.56
C ASP A 710 -20.43 33.17 8.75
N ILE A 711 -20.57 32.29 9.74
CA ILE A 711 -21.14 32.65 11.05
C ILE A 711 -19.99 33.26 11.86
N ARG A 712 -19.56 34.48 11.54
CA ARG A 712 -18.82 35.21 12.57
C ARG A 712 -19.86 35.68 13.58
N PRO A 713 -19.80 35.24 14.86
CA PRO A 713 -20.49 35.99 15.89
C PRO A 713 -20.01 37.43 15.74
N ARG A 714 -20.94 38.39 15.60
CA ARG A 714 -20.61 39.82 15.74
C ARG A 714 -20.06 39.99 17.15
N CYS A 715 -18.77 39.75 17.32
CA CYS A 715 -18.08 40.00 18.56
C CYS A 715 -18.20 41.52 18.75
N ARG A 716 -19.01 41.90 19.75
CA ARG A 716 -19.36 43.26 20.14
C ARG A 716 -18.14 44.17 20.01
N ARG A 717 -18.13 45.03 19.00
CA ARG A 717 -17.31 46.24 18.98
C ARG A 717 -17.81 47.31 19.98
N SER A 718 -18.82 47.01 20.81
CA SER A 718 -19.46 48.00 21.68
C SER A 718 -18.81 48.21 23.05
N LEU A 719 -17.61 47.71 23.32
CA LEU A 719 -16.93 47.91 24.61
C LEU A 719 -15.75 48.90 24.58
N LYS A 720 -15.62 49.69 23.52
CA LYS A 720 -14.60 50.76 23.43
C LYS A 720 -15.14 52.19 23.59
N GLN A 721 -16.40 52.38 23.96
CA GLN A 721 -17.01 53.72 24.03
C GLN A 721 -17.42 54.19 25.44
N ASP A 722 -16.95 53.52 26.52
CA ASP A 722 -17.17 53.96 27.91
C ASP A 722 -15.88 53.99 28.76
N GLN A 723 -14.71 54.22 28.15
CA GLN A 723 -13.47 54.54 28.90
C GLN A 723 -13.02 56.00 28.71
N SER A 724 -13.97 56.92 28.58
CA SER A 724 -13.73 58.36 28.67
C SER A 724 -14.21 58.95 30.00
N VAL A 725 -14.16 58.22 31.12
CA VAL A 725 -14.27 58.81 32.47
C VAL A 725 -13.55 57.91 33.48
N SER A 726 -12.23 58.05 33.61
CA SER A 726 -11.55 58.03 34.92
C SER A 726 -10.09 58.43 34.73
N ASP A 727 -9.86 59.71 34.97
CA ASP A 727 -8.58 60.35 35.12
C ASP A 727 -7.70 59.73 36.22
N ARG A 728 -6.38 59.95 36.03
CA ARG A 728 -5.28 60.00 37.02
C ARG A 728 -4.88 58.68 37.71
N THR A 729 -3.67 58.20 37.43
CA THR A 729 -2.46 58.57 38.20
C THR A 729 -1.20 58.14 37.43
N THR A 730 -0.29 59.11 37.26
CA THR A 730 1.09 59.02 36.78
C THR A 730 1.98 58.14 37.67
N LEU A 731 2.87 57.32 37.09
CA LEU A 731 4.29 57.29 37.47
C LEU A 731 5.15 56.43 36.51
N HIS A 732 6.31 57.00 36.19
CA HIS A 732 7.45 56.51 35.42
C HIS A 732 7.92 55.08 35.72
N SER A 733 8.42 54.38 34.69
CA SER A 733 9.79 53.85 34.68
C SER A 733 10.11 53.18 33.33
N ASP A 734 11.25 53.58 32.79
CA ASP A 734 11.93 53.10 31.59
C ASP A 734 12.46 51.65 31.71
N ALA A 735 12.60 50.97 30.56
CA ALA A 735 13.64 49.97 30.19
C ALA A 735 13.19 49.26 28.89
N GLU A 736 13.60 49.70 27.71
CA GLU A 736 14.77 49.23 26.93
C GLU A 736 14.84 47.72 26.57
N THR A 737 14.51 47.45 25.28
CA THR A 737 15.22 46.57 24.30
C THR A 737 15.15 45.02 24.40
N PRO A 738 15.50 44.26 23.33
CA PRO A 738 15.08 44.43 21.93
C PRO A 738 14.69 43.10 21.23
N SER A 739 14.20 43.29 20.00
CA SER A 739 14.08 42.37 18.86
C SER A 739 15.19 41.33 18.70
N LEU A 740 14.80 40.10 18.35
CA LEU A 740 15.65 39.17 17.61
C LEU A 740 14.87 38.43 16.53
N GLU A 741 15.09 38.94 15.32
CA GLU A 741 14.80 38.39 14.02
C GLU A 741 15.85 37.31 13.71
N SER A 742 15.43 36.13 13.26
CA SER A 742 16.35 35.07 12.80
C SER A 742 15.75 34.34 11.61
N THR A 743 16.09 34.86 10.44
CA THR A 743 16.19 34.17 9.16
C THR A 743 17.14 32.97 9.23
N ARG A 744 16.78 31.86 8.57
CA ARG A 744 17.61 30.80 7.94
C ARG A 744 16.69 29.62 7.61
N SER A 745 16.79 28.90 6.52
CA SER A 745 17.59 28.95 5.28
C SER A 745 17.00 27.85 4.40
#